data_AF-R6PP10-F1
#
_entry.id   AF-R6PP10-F1
#
_cell.length_a   1.000
_cell.length_b   1.000
_cell.length_c   1.000
_cell.angle_alpha   90.00
_cell.angle_beta   90.00
_cell.angle_gamma   90.00
#
_symmetry.space_group_name_H-M   'P 1'
#
loop_
_entity.id
_entity.type
_entity.pdbx_description
1 polymer ?
#
loop_
_entity_poly.entity_id
_entity_poly.type
_entity_poly.pdbx_seq_one_letter_code
_entity_poly.pdbx_strand_id
1 'polypeptide(L)'
;MKRKIALLLSVIMTVSGLSTNAFAAGSNTLQQASSTAKVIINDTVTVGDIRDLCSKCPESYNLNMDVFKSYSDSNTLTVANAFKLLNDLCNKLPEAKGYNLYSRPDYDMSKLEIYTKDYGNLYKAGLLPQMVTSSMSTVVSMNSQMLNDFFTNLHRYYGQDLKNDYYATENKSYLDSIVLDEDDDKYEKSVVSDIQTKNENNYDKILDDIVKGTYAEGTKERQIQDFYKSLIDVDARNARGAEPIKKYLDGIDKANNLNELLSYLKENCNIYNYPLIGFAYDVDLNDSTKSTIYISPCVEESIADMYKYATTTDVNQKIMEYYVDYFTDAGEDEATAKKDAKNYDIIARQVAQAMTRDSNNSFDDYMDGKDVKQVKLSEVQKYYKTLNIADLCKSFGFNVTDTNCCTISFEATKAWGSYLDNSRIDQLKALAKFNIINIYSEALDYNVYYGKNKIVSKDEMKDDVKNIVEHYMGAYLDQIYCEKYLPKGAKDDVTSIAKEVIAQYKNRINKLEWLSDASKKEAIKKLDNMIITVGNPDWSNIFVDFKLPTLENGGNSFVYFEKIYSQLSASEAEKMKKPHTRVYWETGSVTSCNAEYIRRTNSINIYTGILQEPIYSPLYSREKKLGSIGYIIAHEISHAFDASGADYDENGNNKPWWNDKEKETFDDKCDGVVKLYDGKPLLTDLYTSGRKTENENVADISAMRCVIDIMNTIENADYKSFFNSFASSFAGGATRKYLEYLISEDEHANYGVRVNTVLSNFQEFYDTYGISENDAMYVKPENRITIW
;
A
#
# COMPACT_ATOMS: atom_id res chain seq x y z
N MET A 1 -8.15 14.94 -9.05
CA MET A 1 -8.14 13.47 -9.31
C MET A 1 -6.86 12.97 -10.01
N LYS A 2 -5.78 13.75 -10.03
CA LYS A 2 -4.43 13.36 -10.52
C LYS A 2 -3.35 13.27 -9.42
N ARG A 3 -3.73 13.23 -8.14
CA ARG A 3 -2.78 13.18 -6.99
C ARG A 3 -3.06 12.10 -5.93
N LYS A 4 -4.11 11.27 -6.07
CA LYS A 4 -4.35 10.15 -5.12
C LYS A 4 -3.62 8.85 -5.47
N ILE A 5 -2.86 8.82 -6.57
CA ILE A 5 -1.87 7.78 -6.90
C ILE A 5 -0.44 8.20 -6.48
N ALA A 6 -0.25 9.45 -6.03
CA ALA A 6 1.05 10.00 -5.63
C ALA A 6 1.50 9.60 -4.21
N LEU A 7 0.89 8.60 -3.58
CA LEU A 7 1.39 8.00 -2.34
C LEU A 7 1.67 6.49 -2.46
N LEU A 8 1.48 5.90 -3.65
CA LEU A 8 1.98 4.57 -3.96
C LEU A 8 2.82 4.49 -5.26
N LEU A 9 2.90 5.54 -6.09
CA LEU A 9 3.61 5.48 -7.38
C LEU A 9 4.46 6.69 -7.78
N SER A 10 4.73 7.67 -6.89
CA SER A 10 5.46 8.91 -7.28
C SER A 10 6.82 9.16 -6.60
N VAL A 11 7.59 8.12 -6.26
CA VAL A 11 9.04 8.26 -5.98
C VAL A 11 9.91 7.85 -7.18
N ILE A 12 9.33 7.34 -8.27
CA ILE A 12 10.11 6.97 -9.47
C ILE A 12 9.46 7.57 -10.71
N MET A 13 9.75 8.84 -11.02
CA MET A 13 10.12 9.31 -12.37
C MET A 13 10.18 10.85 -12.44
N THR A 14 11.20 11.34 -13.15
CA THR A 14 11.65 12.74 -13.37
C THR A 14 12.52 13.28 -12.21
N VAL A 15 13.85 13.46 -12.31
CA VAL A 15 14.73 13.83 -13.42
C VAL A 15 16.15 13.29 -13.17
N SER A 16 16.63 12.38 -14.02
CA SER A 16 17.99 12.46 -14.55
C SER A 16 18.04 11.68 -15.86
N GLY A 17 18.38 12.36 -16.95
CA GLY A 17 18.56 11.75 -18.25
C GLY A 17 19.62 10.66 -18.20
N LEU A 18 19.18 9.41 -18.26
CA LEU A 18 19.88 8.35 -18.95
C LEU A 18 18.96 7.85 -20.05
N SER A 19 19.16 8.47 -21.20
CA SER A 19 18.84 7.93 -22.51
C SER A 19 19.22 6.44 -22.59
N THR A 20 18.30 5.66 -23.16
CA THR A 20 18.56 4.48 -24.01
C THR A 20 19.07 3.17 -23.40
N ASN A 21 19.17 2.97 -22.08
CA ASN A 21 19.65 1.66 -21.54
C ASN A 21 18.64 0.86 -20.67
N ALA A 22 17.42 1.34 -20.42
CA ALA A 22 16.41 0.58 -19.67
C ALA A 22 15.68 -0.51 -20.50
N PHE A 23 15.75 -0.46 -21.83
CA PHE A 23 15.25 -1.53 -22.72
C PHE A 23 16.21 -2.74 -22.83
N ALA A 24 17.37 -2.70 -22.17
CA ALA A 24 18.33 -3.81 -22.15
C ALA A 24 18.24 -4.69 -20.88
N ALA A 25 17.42 -4.32 -19.89
CA ALA A 25 17.26 -5.13 -18.67
C ALA A 25 16.23 -6.27 -18.83
N GLY A 26 15.31 -6.16 -19.79
CA GLY A 26 14.34 -7.22 -20.14
C GLY A 26 14.96 -8.43 -20.86
N SER A 27 16.24 -8.39 -21.24
CA SER A 27 16.94 -9.55 -21.78
C SER A 27 17.62 -10.43 -20.73
N ASN A 28 17.66 -10.00 -19.46
CA ASN A 28 18.38 -10.71 -18.39
C ASN A 28 17.49 -11.58 -17.49
N THR A 29 16.18 -11.60 -17.69
CA THR A 29 15.24 -12.50 -16.99
C THR A 29 15.45 -13.97 -17.36
N LEU A 30 16.08 -14.27 -18.51
CA LEU A 30 16.56 -15.61 -18.83
C LEU A 30 17.85 -16.01 -18.08
N GLN A 31 18.61 -15.04 -17.54
CA GLN A 31 19.89 -15.30 -16.88
C GLN A 31 19.76 -15.50 -15.37
N GLN A 32 18.76 -14.88 -14.72
CA GLN A 32 18.45 -15.14 -13.30
C GLN A 32 17.55 -16.36 -13.07
N ALA A 33 16.73 -16.76 -14.05
CA ALA A 33 16.12 -18.10 -14.04
C ALA A 33 17.16 -19.22 -14.29
N SER A 34 18.38 -18.87 -14.73
CA SER A 34 19.44 -19.83 -15.03
C SER A 34 20.24 -20.30 -13.80
N SER A 35 20.07 -19.72 -12.61
CA SER A 35 20.84 -20.13 -11.43
C SER A 35 20.15 -21.18 -10.54
N THR A 36 18.89 -21.53 -10.80
CA THR A 36 18.18 -22.65 -10.15
C THR A 36 17.40 -23.55 -11.11
N ALA A 37 17.27 -23.20 -12.39
CA ALA A 37 16.88 -24.18 -13.40
C ALA A 37 18.01 -25.21 -13.53
N LYS A 38 17.83 -26.38 -12.91
CA LYS A 38 18.31 -27.61 -13.54
C LYS A 38 17.71 -27.60 -14.95
N VAL A 39 18.46 -27.13 -15.93
CA VAL A 39 18.19 -27.45 -17.33
C VAL A 39 18.33 -28.96 -17.39
N ILE A 40 17.23 -29.67 -17.27
CA ILE A 40 17.17 -31.10 -17.52
C ILE A 40 17.31 -31.22 -19.04
N ILE A 41 18.55 -31.35 -19.51
CA ILE A 41 18.92 -31.47 -20.93
C ILE A 41 18.31 -32.75 -21.58
N ASN A 42 17.60 -33.58 -20.81
CA ASN A 42 17.03 -34.87 -21.25
C ASN A 42 15.49 -34.93 -21.29
N ASP A 43 14.76 -33.85 -21.03
CA ASP A 43 13.28 -33.85 -21.07
C ASP A 43 12.76 -33.31 -22.42
N THR A 44 12.79 -34.17 -23.44
CA THR A 44 12.23 -33.87 -24.78
C THR A 44 10.81 -34.39 -24.91
N VAL A 45 9.90 -33.50 -25.26
CA VAL A 45 8.50 -33.82 -25.59
C VAL A 45 8.37 -34.42 -26.98
N THR A 46 7.47 -35.40 -27.10
CA THR A 46 7.08 -36.05 -28.34
C THR A 46 5.72 -35.56 -28.85
N VAL A 47 5.40 -35.82 -30.11
CA VAL A 47 4.05 -35.58 -30.66
C VAL A 47 2.99 -36.40 -29.92
N GLY A 48 3.34 -37.60 -29.44
CA GLY A 48 2.46 -38.40 -28.60
C GLY A 48 2.04 -37.66 -27.32
N ASP A 49 3.00 -37.03 -26.64
CA ASP A 49 2.73 -36.26 -25.41
C ASP A 49 1.79 -35.07 -25.67
N ILE A 50 1.97 -34.37 -26.80
CA ILE A 50 1.07 -33.28 -27.22
C ILE A 50 -0.34 -33.83 -27.49
N ARG A 51 -0.44 -34.97 -28.19
CA ARG A 51 -1.73 -35.61 -28.48
C ARG A 51 -2.44 -36.04 -27.19
N ASP A 52 -1.70 -36.58 -26.24
CA ASP A 52 -2.24 -37.03 -24.97
C ASP A 52 -2.82 -35.85 -24.17
N LEU A 53 -2.13 -34.71 -24.10
CA LEU A 53 -2.68 -33.50 -23.48
C LEU A 53 -3.88 -32.93 -24.25
N CYS A 54 -3.85 -32.92 -25.59
CA CYS A 54 -5.01 -32.54 -26.39
C CYS A 54 -6.23 -33.43 -26.12
N SER A 55 -6.02 -34.73 -25.91
CA SER A 55 -7.11 -35.69 -25.63
C SER A 55 -7.81 -35.45 -24.29
N LYS A 56 -7.14 -34.72 -23.38
CA LYS A 56 -7.68 -34.32 -22.07
C LYS A 56 -8.39 -32.96 -22.12
N CYS A 57 -8.30 -32.22 -23.23
CA CYS A 57 -8.99 -30.95 -23.38
C CYS A 57 -10.51 -31.16 -23.58
N PRO A 58 -11.36 -30.24 -23.07
CA PRO A 58 -12.79 -30.29 -23.34
C PRO A 58 -13.10 -30.29 -24.85
N GLU A 59 -14.11 -31.07 -25.27
CA GLU A 59 -14.55 -31.10 -26.68
C GLU A 59 -14.93 -29.71 -27.22
N SER A 60 -15.41 -28.83 -26.35
CA SER A 60 -15.78 -27.46 -26.67
C SER A 60 -14.61 -26.60 -27.17
N TYR A 61 -13.36 -27.02 -26.96
CA TYR A 61 -12.18 -26.34 -27.50
C TYR A 61 -12.06 -26.53 -29.03
N ASN A 62 -12.80 -27.49 -29.61
CA ASN A 62 -12.84 -27.76 -31.04
C ASN A 62 -11.45 -27.93 -31.68
N LEU A 63 -10.53 -28.59 -30.96
CA LEU A 63 -9.16 -28.83 -31.43
C LEU A 63 -9.15 -29.66 -32.71
N ASN A 64 -8.35 -29.23 -33.69
CA ASN A 64 -8.22 -29.90 -34.98
C ASN A 64 -7.30 -31.13 -34.89
N MET A 65 -7.80 -32.23 -34.35
CA MET A 65 -7.01 -33.46 -34.14
C MET A 65 -6.48 -34.10 -35.43
N ASP A 66 -7.00 -33.72 -36.61
CA ASP A 66 -6.54 -34.24 -37.90
C ASP A 66 -5.10 -33.87 -38.26
N VAL A 67 -4.55 -32.81 -37.65
CA VAL A 67 -3.16 -32.39 -37.87
C VAL A 67 -2.14 -33.46 -37.49
N PHE A 68 -2.50 -34.35 -36.55
CA PHE A 68 -1.63 -35.44 -36.11
C PHE A 68 -1.43 -36.52 -37.19
N LYS A 69 -2.28 -36.61 -38.22
CA LYS A 69 -2.14 -37.59 -39.32
C LYS A 69 -0.81 -37.46 -40.08
N SER A 70 -0.18 -36.29 -40.01
CA SER A 70 1.10 -35.99 -40.66
C SER A 70 2.33 -36.28 -39.80
N TYR A 71 2.15 -36.78 -38.57
CA TYR A 71 3.23 -36.96 -37.60
C TYR A 71 3.21 -38.36 -36.97
N SER A 72 4.40 -38.91 -36.69
CA SER A 72 4.55 -40.09 -35.82
C SER A 72 4.61 -39.66 -34.36
N ASP A 73 4.10 -40.48 -33.44
CA ASP A 73 4.09 -40.18 -32.00
C ASP A 73 5.48 -40.05 -31.42
N SER A 74 6.43 -40.82 -31.93
CA SER A 74 7.83 -40.79 -31.53
C SER A 74 8.58 -39.53 -31.99
N ASN A 75 7.98 -38.67 -32.80
CA ASN A 75 8.64 -37.47 -33.29
C ASN A 75 8.86 -36.50 -32.14
N THR A 76 10.10 -36.13 -31.87
CA THR A 76 10.43 -34.97 -31.04
C THR A 76 10.37 -33.71 -31.89
N LEU A 77 9.93 -32.60 -31.29
CA LEU A 77 9.79 -31.32 -31.98
C LEU A 77 10.69 -30.27 -31.35
N THR A 78 11.25 -29.42 -32.21
CA THR A 78 11.78 -28.12 -31.77
C THR A 78 10.63 -27.26 -31.28
N VAL A 79 10.92 -26.28 -30.43
CA VAL A 79 9.92 -25.34 -29.91
C VAL A 79 9.13 -24.70 -31.05
N ALA A 80 9.80 -24.24 -32.10
CA ALA A 80 9.13 -23.66 -33.28
C ALA A 80 8.13 -24.63 -33.94
N ASN A 81 8.54 -25.88 -34.18
CA ASN A 81 7.68 -26.87 -34.83
C ASN A 81 6.53 -27.32 -33.92
N ALA A 82 6.76 -27.39 -32.60
CA ALA A 82 5.72 -27.68 -31.62
C ALA A 82 4.65 -26.58 -31.61
N PHE A 83 5.03 -25.31 -31.56
CA PHE A 83 4.07 -24.20 -31.59
C PHE A 83 3.36 -24.04 -32.94
N LYS A 84 3.99 -24.45 -34.05
CA LYS A 84 3.30 -24.54 -35.35
C LYS A 84 2.21 -25.61 -35.32
N LEU A 85 2.52 -26.80 -34.79
CA LEU A 85 1.52 -27.86 -34.60
C LEU A 85 0.39 -27.40 -33.67
N LEU A 86 0.71 -26.77 -32.53
CA LEU A 86 -0.27 -26.20 -31.59
C LEU A 86 -1.13 -25.10 -32.23
N ASN A 87 -0.57 -24.29 -33.13
CA ASN A 87 -1.31 -23.30 -33.89
C ASN A 87 -2.34 -23.94 -34.84
N ASP A 88 -1.95 -25.01 -35.53
CA ASP A 88 -2.83 -25.72 -36.46
C ASP A 88 -3.90 -26.53 -35.72
N LEU A 89 -3.59 -27.03 -34.52
CA LEU A 89 -4.54 -27.62 -33.57
C LEU A 89 -5.59 -26.58 -33.15
N CYS A 90 -5.16 -25.37 -32.81
CA CYS A 90 -5.99 -24.30 -32.28
C CYS A 90 -6.58 -23.39 -33.38
N ASN A 91 -6.98 -23.94 -34.53
CA ASN A 91 -7.46 -23.16 -35.68
C ASN A 91 -8.87 -22.55 -35.54
N LYS A 92 -9.55 -22.82 -34.43
CA LYS A 92 -10.90 -22.33 -34.10
C LYS A 92 -10.96 -21.62 -32.74
N LEU A 93 -9.84 -21.02 -32.30
CA LEU A 93 -9.83 -20.24 -31.07
C LEU A 93 -10.90 -19.12 -31.13
N PRO A 94 -11.64 -18.88 -30.03
CA PRO A 94 -12.53 -17.74 -29.95
C PRO A 94 -11.74 -16.44 -30.06
N GLU A 95 -12.38 -15.37 -30.51
CA GLU A 95 -11.77 -14.04 -30.47
C GLU A 95 -11.51 -13.64 -29.01
N ALA A 96 -10.29 -13.19 -28.69
CA ALA A 96 -9.99 -12.77 -27.32
C ALA A 96 -10.72 -11.46 -26.98
N LYS A 97 -11.27 -11.43 -25.77
CA LYS A 97 -12.03 -10.32 -25.19
C LYS A 97 -11.50 -10.03 -23.79
N GLY A 98 -11.80 -8.84 -23.29
CA GLY A 98 -11.48 -8.43 -21.92
C GLY A 98 -10.04 -8.74 -21.52
N TYR A 99 -9.85 -9.38 -20.37
CA TYR A 99 -8.50 -9.69 -19.85
C TYR A 99 -7.59 -10.39 -20.88
N ASN A 100 -8.10 -11.38 -21.61
CA ASN A 100 -7.33 -12.11 -22.64
C ASN A 100 -6.92 -11.23 -23.85
N LEU A 101 -7.59 -10.09 -24.07
CA LEU A 101 -7.20 -9.12 -25.09
C LEU A 101 -6.04 -8.24 -24.60
N TYR A 102 -6.07 -7.80 -23.34
CA TYR A 102 -5.11 -6.85 -22.77
C TYR A 102 -3.85 -7.49 -22.19
N SER A 103 -3.91 -8.79 -21.89
CA SER A 103 -2.79 -9.56 -21.35
C SER A 103 -1.84 -10.12 -22.42
N ARG A 104 -2.10 -9.82 -23.71
CA ARG A 104 -1.31 -10.38 -24.81
C ARG A 104 0.13 -9.87 -24.78
N PRO A 105 1.12 -10.68 -25.21
CA PRO A 105 2.48 -10.21 -25.42
C PRO A 105 2.54 -9.06 -26.42
N ASP A 106 3.40 -8.07 -26.14
CA ASP A 106 3.84 -7.13 -27.17
C ASP A 106 4.81 -7.88 -28.10
N TYR A 107 4.37 -8.06 -29.34
CA TYR A 107 5.10 -8.82 -30.34
C TYR A 107 5.86 -7.87 -31.26
N ASP A 108 7.11 -8.22 -31.59
CA ASP A 108 7.92 -7.48 -32.56
C ASP A 108 7.21 -7.38 -33.92
N MET A 109 6.64 -6.22 -34.20
CA MET A 109 5.85 -5.96 -35.41
C MET A 109 6.68 -6.07 -36.70
N SER A 110 8.01 -5.99 -36.63
CA SER A 110 8.87 -6.25 -37.80
C SER A 110 8.79 -7.71 -38.29
N LYS A 111 8.33 -8.62 -37.43
CA LYS A 111 8.15 -10.06 -37.73
C LYS A 111 6.70 -10.46 -38.01
N LEU A 112 5.81 -9.49 -38.22
CA LEU A 112 4.37 -9.72 -38.40
C LEU A 112 4.04 -10.78 -39.47
N GLU A 113 4.77 -10.81 -40.59
CA GLU A 113 4.56 -11.81 -41.66
C GLU A 113 4.80 -13.23 -41.17
N ILE A 114 5.84 -13.45 -40.36
CA ILE A 114 6.17 -14.77 -39.80
C ILE A 114 5.05 -15.21 -38.86
N TYR A 115 4.60 -14.33 -37.96
CA TYR A 115 3.54 -14.65 -37.01
C TYR A 115 2.23 -14.96 -37.71
N THR A 116 1.84 -14.13 -38.67
CA THR A 116 0.56 -14.29 -39.37
C THR A 116 0.55 -15.50 -40.31
N LYS A 117 1.70 -15.92 -40.82
CA LYS A 117 1.84 -17.06 -41.72
C LYS A 117 1.91 -18.41 -40.99
N ASP A 118 2.76 -18.54 -39.98
CA ASP A 118 3.06 -19.83 -39.33
C ASP A 118 2.38 -20.01 -37.97
N TYR A 119 1.98 -18.92 -37.30
CA TYR A 119 1.48 -18.93 -35.91
C TYR A 119 0.23 -18.06 -35.69
N GLY A 120 -0.53 -17.79 -36.76
CA GLY A 120 -1.50 -16.70 -36.79
C GLY A 120 -2.63 -16.81 -35.77
N ASN A 121 -3.03 -18.04 -35.39
CA ASN A 121 -4.10 -18.27 -34.42
C ASN A 121 -3.59 -17.99 -32.99
N LEU A 122 -2.42 -18.53 -32.63
CA LEU A 122 -1.83 -18.33 -31.31
C LEU A 122 -1.36 -16.88 -31.10
N TYR A 123 -0.80 -16.26 -32.13
CA TYR A 123 -0.41 -14.84 -32.12
C TYR A 123 -1.61 -13.95 -31.80
N LYS A 124 -2.74 -14.12 -32.51
CA LYS A 124 -3.96 -13.34 -32.26
C LYS A 124 -4.55 -13.59 -30.88
N ALA A 125 -4.36 -14.78 -30.32
CA ALA A 125 -4.85 -15.12 -28.98
C ALA A 125 -3.91 -14.69 -27.86
N GLY A 126 -2.67 -14.28 -28.16
CA GLY A 126 -1.64 -14.01 -27.15
C GLY A 126 -1.08 -15.27 -26.47
N LEU A 127 -1.29 -16.44 -27.07
CA LEU A 127 -0.82 -17.74 -26.58
C LEU A 127 0.53 -18.15 -27.18
N LEU A 128 1.08 -17.34 -28.09
CA LEU A 128 2.41 -17.56 -28.66
C LEU A 128 3.48 -16.96 -27.74
N PRO A 129 4.43 -17.75 -27.21
CA PRO A 129 5.51 -17.24 -26.39
C PRO A 129 6.53 -16.42 -27.19
N GLN A 130 7.11 -15.38 -26.58
CA GLN A 130 8.13 -14.52 -27.20
C GLN A 130 9.37 -15.31 -27.62
N MET A 131 9.80 -16.30 -26.84
CA MET A 131 10.99 -17.11 -27.16
C MET A 131 10.86 -17.86 -28.50
N VAL A 132 9.63 -18.26 -28.90
CA VAL A 132 9.35 -18.94 -30.18
C VAL A 132 9.71 -18.04 -31.37
N THR A 133 9.67 -16.73 -31.15
CA THR A 133 9.91 -15.69 -32.16
C THR A 133 11.38 -15.30 -32.33
N SER A 134 12.25 -15.80 -31.44
CA SER A 134 13.70 -15.62 -31.53
C SER A 134 14.33 -16.77 -32.34
N SER A 135 15.46 -16.52 -33.01
CA SER A 135 16.16 -17.52 -33.83
C SER A 135 16.66 -18.75 -33.04
N MET A 136 16.58 -18.74 -31.70
CA MET A 136 16.90 -19.88 -30.85
C MET A 136 15.79 -20.96 -30.84
N SER A 137 14.55 -20.63 -31.21
CA SER A 137 13.41 -21.56 -31.12
C SER A 137 13.44 -22.73 -32.11
N THR A 138 14.18 -22.61 -33.21
CA THR A 138 14.31 -23.67 -34.22
C THR A 138 15.37 -24.70 -33.88
N VAL A 139 16.19 -24.45 -32.85
CA VAL A 139 17.28 -25.34 -32.41
C VAL A 139 17.01 -25.91 -31.01
N VAL A 140 16.18 -25.24 -30.20
CA VAL A 140 15.77 -25.71 -28.87
C VAL A 140 14.64 -26.72 -29.00
N SER A 141 14.77 -27.87 -28.34
CA SER A 141 13.70 -28.88 -28.23
C SER A 141 12.60 -28.44 -27.28
N MET A 142 11.35 -28.77 -27.60
CA MET A 142 10.22 -28.59 -26.68
C MET A 142 10.39 -29.50 -25.46
N ASN A 143 10.20 -28.95 -24.26
CA ASN A 143 10.23 -29.71 -22.99
C ASN A 143 8.84 -29.72 -22.33
N SER A 144 8.68 -30.55 -21.29
CA SER A 144 7.39 -30.78 -20.65
C SER A 144 6.86 -29.54 -19.95
N GLN A 145 7.72 -28.72 -19.35
CA GLN A 145 7.32 -27.48 -18.68
C GLN A 145 6.68 -26.50 -19.66
N MET A 146 7.35 -26.22 -20.79
CA MET A 146 6.84 -25.33 -21.84
C MET A 146 5.49 -25.81 -22.40
N LEU A 147 5.32 -27.13 -22.51
CA LEU A 147 4.09 -27.71 -23.01
C LEU A 147 2.95 -27.56 -22.00
N ASN A 148 3.22 -27.86 -20.73
CA ASN A 148 2.25 -27.70 -19.64
C ASN A 148 1.86 -26.23 -19.45
N ASP A 149 2.81 -25.29 -19.59
CA ASP A 149 2.53 -23.86 -19.53
C ASP A 149 1.62 -23.40 -20.67
N PHE A 150 1.81 -23.95 -21.89
CA PHE A 150 0.90 -23.69 -22.99
C PHE A 150 -0.52 -24.16 -22.67
N PHE A 151 -0.70 -25.41 -22.22
CA PHE A 151 -2.03 -25.92 -21.91
C PHE A 151 -2.66 -25.21 -20.71
N THR A 152 -1.89 -24.84 -19.69
CA THR A 152 -2.38 -24.02 -18.57
C THR A 152 -2.95 -22.69 -19.05
N ASN A 153 -2.21 -21.99 -19.92
CA ASN A 153 -2.68 -20.74 -20.52
C ASN A 153 -3.86 -20.97 -21.48
N LEU A 154 -3.89 -22.08 -22.22
CA LEU A 154 -5.01 -22.45 -23.09
C LEU A 154 -6.29 -22.69 -22.29
N HIS A 155 -6.20 -23.42 -21.17
CA HIS A 155 -7.33 -23.68 -20.29
C HIS A 155 -7.92 -22.39 -19.73
N ARG A 156 -7.04 -21.50 -19.25
CA ARG A 156 -7.38 -20.15 -18.79
C ARG A 156 -8.04 -19.31 -19.89
N TYR A 157 -7.48 -19.34 -21.09
CA TYR A 157 -7.97 -18.58 -22.24
C TYR A 157 -9.42 -18.94 -22.58
N TYR A 158 -9.75 -20.24 -22.57
CA TYR A 158 -11.12 -20.68 -22.77
C TYR A 158 -12.01 -20.39 -21.56
N GLY A 159 -11.56 -20.72 -20.35
CA GLY A 159 -12.33 -20.55 -19.10
C GLY A 159 -13.68 -21.26 -19.15
N GLN A 160 -13.72 -22.52 -19.61
CA GLN A 160 -14.97 -23.28 -19.81
C GLN A 160 -15.10 -24.51 -18.92
N ASP A 161 -14.02 -24.95 -18.30
CA ASP A 161 -14.00 -26.13 -17.44
C ASP A 161 -13.25 -25.82 -16.15
N LEU A 162 -14.01 -25.79 -15.06
CA LEU A 162 -13.55 -25.46 -13.73
C LEU A 162 -12.50 -26.45 -13.20
N LYS A 163 -12.43 -27.66 -13.77
CA LYS A 163 -11.41 -28.65 -13.39
C LYS A 163 -10.04 -28.34 -13.97
N ASN A 164 -10.00 -27.50 -14.99
CA ASN A 164 -8.79 -27.11 -15.69
C ASN A 164 -8.33 -25.69 -15.35
N ASP A 165 -9.26 -24.75 -15.19
CA ASP A 165 -8.99 -23.43 -14.59
C ASP A 165 -10.26 -22.92 -13.88
N TYR A 166 -10.28 -23.04 -12.56
CA TYR A 166 -11.45 -22.67 -11.75
C TYR A 166 -11.71 -21.16 -11.81
N TYR A 167 -10.67 -20.35 -11.60
CA TYR A 167 -10.74 -18.90 -11.63
C TYR A 167 -11.29 -18.37 -12.95
N ALA A 168 -10.72 -18.80 -14.08
CA ALA A 168 -11.14 -18.31 -15.39
C ALA A 168 -12.57 -18.73 -15.73
N THR A 169 -12.99 -19.91 -15.27
CA THR A 169 -14.34 -20.43 -15.51
C THR A 169 -15.40 -19.70 -14.70
N GLU A 170 -15.21 -19.60 -13.39
CA GLU A 170 -16.19 -18.94 -12.50
C GLU A 170 -16.26 -17.43 -12.73
N ASN A 171 -15.14 -16.79 -13.07
CA ASN A 171 -15.08 -15.34 -13.29
C ASN A 171 -15.20 -14.92 -14.76
N LYS A 172 -15.52 -15.86 -15.68
CA LYS A 172 -15.49 -15.61 -17.13
C LYS A 172 -16.23 -14.34 -17.55
N SER A 173 -17.46 -14.16 -17.06
CA SER A 173 -18.25 -12.98 -17.43
C SER A 173 -17.61 -11.67 -17.00
N TYR A 174 -16.96 -11.64 -15.83
CA TYR A 174 -16.26 -10.45 -15.35
C TYR A 174 -15.01 -10.21 -16.20
N LEU A 175 -14.18 -11.25 -16.40
CA LEU A 175 -12.94 -11.18 -17.17
C LEU A 175 -13.17 -10.75 -18.62
N ASP A 176 -14.23 -11.25 -19.27
CA ASP A 176 -14.60 -10.88 -20.64
C ASP A 176 -15.13 -9.42 -20.73
N SER A 177 -15.60 -8.85 -19.63
CA SER A 177 -16.14 -7.48 -19.56
C SER A 177 -15.10 -6.39 -19.28
N ILE A 178 -13.87 -6.78 -18.91
CA ILE A 178 -12.80 -5.84 -18.58
C ILE A 178 -12.49 -4.95 -19.80
N VAL A 179 -12.33 -3.65 -19.55
CA VAL A 179 -11.87 -2.67 -20.54
C VAL A 179 -10.72 -1.91 -19.89
N LEU A 180 -9.54 -2.01 -20.49
CA LEU A 180 -8.31 -1.36 -20.06
C LEU A 180 -7.82 -0.42 -21.17
N ASP A 181 -7.09 0.61 -20.79
CA ASP A 181 -6.52 1.59 -21.71
C ASP A 181 -5.26 2.20 -21.09
N GLU A 182 -4.11 1.84 -21.64
CA GLU A 182 -2.80 2.30 -21.12
C GLU A 182 -2.59 3.80 -21.36
N ASP A 183 -3.15 4.37 -22.43
CA ASP A 183 -3.04 5.81 -22.73
C ASP A 183 -3.85 6.66 -21.73
N ASP A 184 -4.78 6.01 -21.01
CA ASP A 184 -5.71 6.56 -20.05
C ASP A 184 -5.38 6.15 -18.58
N ASP A 185 -4.17 5.60 -18.36
CA ASP A 185 -3.67 5.08 -17.08
C ASP A 185 -4.53 3.98 -16.43
N LYS A 186 -5.30 3.22 -17.21
CA LYS A 186 -6.16 2.11 -16.74
C LYS A 186 -5.48 0.77 -16.96
N TYR A 187 -4.49 0.48 -16.14
CA TYR A 187 -3.65 -0.71 -16.26
C TYR A 187 -4.25 -1.99 -15.67
N GLU A 188 -5.22 -1.86 -14.75
CA GLU A 188 -5.91 -2.99 -14.14
C GLU A 188 -7.39 -2.72 -13.88
N LYS A 189 -8.17 -3.80 -13.75
CA LYS A 189 -9.56 -3.77 -13.33
C LYS A 189 -9.88 -5.04 -12.56
N SER A 190 -10.36 -4.88 -11.34
CA SER A 190 -10.71 -5.97 -10.42
C SER A 190 -11.93 -5.59 -9.58
N VAL A 191 -12.55 -6.57 -8.94
CA VAL A 191 -13.65 -6.32 -7.99
C VAL A 191 -13.20 -5.34 -6.91
N VAL A 192 -11.96 -5.46 -6.44
CA VAL A 192 -11.36 -4.54 -5.46
C VAL A 192 -11.24 -3.13 -6.04
N SER A 193 -10.70 -2.95 -7.24
CA SER A 193 -10.53 -1.62 -7.84
C SER A 193 -11.86 -0.97 -8.26
N ASP A 194 -12.86 -1.78 -8.65
CA ASP A 194 -14.23 -1.31 -8.92
C ASP A 194 -14.90 -0.79 -7.64
N ILE A 195 -14.78 -1.51 -6.52
CA ILE A 195 -15.26 -1.05 -5.21
C ILE A 195 -14.50 0.20 -4.77
N GLN A 196 -13.16 0.21 -4.89
CA GLN A 196 -12.34 1.36 -4.51
C GLN A 196 -12.76 2.62 -5.28
N THR A 197 -12.90 2.52 -6.60
CA THR A 197 -13.37 3.61 -7.47
C THR A 197 -14.75 4.10 -7.04
N LYS A 198 -15.67 3.19 -6.72
CA LYS A 198 -17.00 3.53 -6.21
C LYS A 198 -16.93 4.27 -4.87
N ASN A 199 -16.05 3.83 -3.97
CA ASN A 199 -15.89 4.43 -2.65
C ASN A 199 -15.32 5.85 -2.72
N GLU A 200 -14.31 6.06 -3.56
CA GLU A 200 -13.75 7.39 -3.82
C GLU A 200 -14.78 8.35 -4.40
N ASN A 201 -15.54 7.91 -5.41
CA ASN A 201 -16.63 8.72 -5.98
C ASN A 201 -17.71 9.06 -4.94
N ASN A 202 -18.02 8.12 -4.05
CA ASN A 202 -18.97 8.33 -2.96
C ASN A 202 -18.46 9.33 -1.91
N TYR A 203 -17.16 9.30 -1.62
CA TYR A 203 -16.50 10.21 -0.68
C TYR A 203 -16.44 11.64 -1.25
N ASP A 204 -16.06 11.77 -2.52
CA ASP A 204 -16.07 13.03 -3.25
C ASP A 204 -17.45 13.67 -3.26
N LYS A 205 -18.48 12.85 -3.51
CA LYS A 205 -19.87 13.27 -3.48
C LYS A 205 -20.31 13.78 -2.10
N ILE A 206 -19.81 13.23 -1.00
CA ILE A 206 -20.13 13.71 0.34
C ILE A 206 -19.71 15.18 0.50
N LEU A 207 -18.46 15.51 0.16
CA LEU A 207 -17.99 16.89 0.25
C LEU A 207 -18.79 17.80 -0.68
N ASP A 208 -19.07 17.35 -1.89
CA ASP A 208 -19.87 18.07 -2.88
C ASP A 208 -21.29 18.39 -2.39
N ASP A 209 -21.94 17.41 -1.73
CA ASP A 209 -23.26 17.56 -1.12
C ASP A 209 -23.19 18.54 0.07
N ILE A 210 -22.16 18.43 0.92
CA ILE A 210 -21.93 19.33 2.06
C ILE A 210 -21.74 20.78 1.61
N VAL A 211 -20.97 21.03 0.56
CA VAL A 211 -20.72 22.40 0.07
C VAL A 211 -22.00 23.04 -0.47
N LYS A 212 -22.91 22.26 -1.07
CA LYS A 212 -24.18 22.73 -1.66
C LYS A 212 -25.35 22.76 -0.67
N GLY A 213 -25.25 22.03 0.44
CA GLY A 213 -26.32 21.85 1.42
C GLY A 213 -26.52 23.03 2.36
N THR A 214 -27.52 22.91 3.23
CA THR A 214 -27.79 23.83 4.34
C THR A 214 -27.81 23.05 5.65
N TYR A 215 -26.97 23.46 6.60
CA TYR A 215 -26.74 22.75 7.85
C TYR A 215 -26.84 23.70 9.04
N ALA A 216 -27.33 23.19 10.16
CA ALA A 216 -27.44 23.96 11.40
C ALA A 216 -26.05 24.26 11.98
N GLU A 217 -25.94 25.36 12.72
CA GLU A 217 -24.72 25.68 13.45
C GLU A 217 -24.37 24.56 14.44
N GLY A 218 -23.08 24.20 14.50
CA GLY A 218 -22.57 23.16 15.39
C GLY A 218 -22.63 21.74 14.82
N THR A 219 -23.16 21.50 13.61
CA THR A 219 -23.02 20.18 12.97
C THR A 219 -21.67 20.03 12.27
N LYS A 220 -21.21 18.79 12.08
CA LYS A 220 -19.95 18.46 11.40
C LYS A 220 -19.95 19.03 9.97
N GLU A 221 -21.05 18.86 9.25
CA GLU A 221 -21.24 19.35 7.89
C GLU A 221 -21.14 20.87 7.82
N ARG A 222 -21.71 21.58 8.81
CA ARG A 222 -21.60 23.04 8.85
C ARG A 222 -20.15 23.49 9.05
N GLN A 223 -19.39 22.82 9.93
CA GLN A 223 -17.96 23.14 10.13
C GLN A 223 -17.14 22.87 8.87
N ILE A 224 -17.33 21.71 8.22
CA ILE A 224 -16.66 21.38 6.94
C ILE A 224 -17.01 22.43 5.89
N GLN A 225 -18.29 22.79 5.77
CA GLN A 225 -18.76 23.77 4.81
C GLN A 225 -18.14 25.15 5.04
N ASP A 226 -18.11 25.63 6.29
CA ASP A 226 -17.55 26.93 6.63
C ASP A 226 -16.03 26.95 6.42
N PHE A 227 -15.33 25.85 6.74
CA PHE A 227 -13.90 25.67 6.46
C PHE A 227 -13.62 25.73 4.95
N TYR A 228 -14.32 24.91 4.15
CA TYR A 228 -14.23 24.90 2.69
C TYR A 228 -14.48 26.30 2.10
N LYS A 229 -15.58 26.94 2.49
CA LYS A 229 -15.95 28.29 2.02
C LYS A 229 -14.89 29.33 2.35
N SER A 230 -14.24 29.23 3.51
CA SER A 230 -13.15 30.15 3.90
C SER A 230 -11.89 30.00 3.03
N LEU A 231 -11.65 28.81 2.47
CA LEU A 231 -10.50 28.53 1.63
C LEU A 231 -10.72 29.00 0.19
N ILE A 232 -11.94 28.84 -0.35
CA ILE A 232 -12.26 29.29 -1.71
C ILE A 232 -12.51 30.80 -1.82
N ASP A 233 -12.70 31.50 -0.71
CA ASP A 233 -12.83 32.97 -0.67
C ASP A 233 -11.45 33.65 -0.80
N VAL A 234 -10.91 33.58 -2.01
CA VAL A 234 -9.59 34.13 -2.36
C VAL A 234 -9.54 35.65 -2.19
N ASP A 235 -10.64 36.36 -2.45
CA ASP A 235 -10.69 37.82 -2.31
C ASP A 235 -10.50 38.22 -0.84
N ALA A 236 -11.20 37.56 0.09
CA ALA A 236 -11.03 37.83 1.51
C ALA A 236 -9.63 37.44 2.02
N ARG A 237 -9.06 36.35 1.51
CA ARG A 237 -7.69 35.91 1.83
C ARG A 237 -6.66 36.92 1.34
N ASN A 238 -6.75 37.33 0.07
CA ASN A 238 -5.88 38.34 -0.54
C ASN A 238 -6.00 39.70 0.15
N ALA A 239 -7.20 40.11 0.56
CA ALA A 239 -7.40 41.35 1.29
C ALA A 239 -6.73 41.36 2.68
N ARG A 240 -6.62 40.19 3.34
CA ARG A 240 -5.85 40.06 4.59
C ARG A 240 -4.35 39.97 4.35
N GLY A 241 -3.92 39.38 3.25
CA GLY A 241 -2.50 39.13 2.97
C GLY A 241 -1.82 38.37 4.11
N ALA A 242 -0.57 38.75 4.40
CA ALA A 242 0.23 38.23 5.51
C ALA A 242 -0.04 38.88 6.87
N GLU A 243 -0.99 39.84 6.99
CA GLU A 243 -1.28 40.53 8.25
C GLU A 243 -1.50 39.57 9.45
N PRO A 244 -2.21 38.42 9.31
CA PRO A 244 -2.45 37.54 10.44
C PRO A 244 -1.18 36.90 11.05
N ILE A 245 -0.11 36.71 10.27
CA ILE A 245 1.15 36.14 10.75
C ILE A 245 2.17 37.17 11.22
N LYS A 246 1.95 38.47 10.97
CA LYS A 246 2.89 39.52 11.41
C LYS A 246 3.16 39.51 12.90
N LYS A 247 2.17 39.13 13.72
CA LYS A 247 2.36 38.97 15.17
C LYS A 247 3.53 38.05 15.52
N TYR A 248 3.75 36.99 14.72
CA TYR A 248 4.85 36.04 14.85
C TYR A 248 6.15 36.59 14.29
N LEU A 249 6.11 37.13 13.06
CA LEU A 249 7.29 37.62 12.36
C LEU A 249 7.94 38.80 13.12
N ASP A 250 7.15 39.77 13.55
CA ASP A 250 7.63 40.93 14.33
C ASP A 250 8.25 40.51 15.67
N GLY A 251 7.69 39.48 16.31
CA GLY A 251 8.22 38.96 17.57
C GLY A 251 9.55 38.25 17.40
N ILE A 252 9.68 37.47 16.32
CA ILE A 252 10.95 36.84 15.92
C ILE A 252 12.01 37.91 15.62
N ASP A 253 11.65 38.95 14.89
CA ASP A 253 12.60 40.02 14.53
C ASP A 253 13.09 40.81 15.76
N LYS A 254 12.23 41.00 16.77
CA LYS A 254 12.57 41.71 18.02
C LYS A 254 13.54 40.98 18.93
N ALA A 255 13.70 39.66 18.79
CA ALA A 255 14.58 38.87 19.66
C ALA A 255 16.07 39.18 19.40
N ASN A 256 16.83 39.67 20.38
CA ASN A 256 18.22 40.07 20.14
C ASN A 256 19.22 38.91 20.24
N ASN A 257 18.78 37.80 20.83
CA ASN A 257 19.59 36.61 21.08
C ASN A 257 18.68 35.38 21.14
N LEU A 258 19.29 34.20 21.19
CA LEU A 258 18.61 32.92 21.20
C LEU A 258 17.69 32.74 22.41
N ASN A 259 18.06 33.23 23.60
CA ASN A 259 17.19 33.10 24.78
C ASN A 259 15.89 33.90 24.61
N GLU A 260 15.97 35.12 24.08
CA GLU A 260 14.80 35.93 23.75
C GLU A 260 13.93 35.27 22.68
N LEU A 261 14.55 34.71 21.63
CA LEU A 261 13.84 34.00 20.56
C LEU A 261 13.12 32.76 21.10
N LEU A 262 13.82 31.90 21.85
CA LEU A 262 13.24 30.69 22.45
C LEU A 262 12.11 31.02 23.44
N SER A 263 12.28 32.08 24.24
CA SER A 263 11.24 32.52 25.19
C SER A 263 10.00 33.03 24.44
N TYR A 264 10.18 33.86 23.43
CA TYR A 264 9.09 34.37 22.59
C TYR A 264 8.33 33.22 21.91
N LEU A 265 9.04 32.30 21.25
CA LEU A 265 8.43 31.15 20.57
C LEU A 265 7.71 30.24 21.56
N LYS A 266 8.29 29.98 22.74
CA LYS A 266 7.64 29.20 23.80
C LYS A 266 6.32 29.83 24.29
N GLU A 267 6.22 31.16 24.33
CA GLU A 267 5.03 31.87 24.78
C GLU A 267 3.95 32.03 23.71
N ASN A 268 4.34 32.03 22.43
CA ASN A 268 3.44 32.37 21.30
C ASN A 268 3.16 31.19 20.37
N CYS A 269 3.91 30.09 20.46
CA CYS A 269 3.70 28.88 19.69
C CYS A 269 3.27 27.72 20.61
N ASN A 270 2.75 26.67 19.98
CA ASN A 270 2.50 25.35 20.54
C ASN A 270 3.30 24.31 19.74
N ILE A 271 3.11 23.03 20.04
CA ILE A 271 3.89 21.95 19.44
C ILE A 271 3.78 21.85 17.89
N TYR A 272 2.63 22.22 17.32
CA TYR A 272 2.36 22.14 15.88
C TYR A 272 2.87 23.32 15.07
N ASN A 273 3.07 24.48 15.72
CA ASN A 273 3.61 25.67 15.05
C ASN A 273 4.95 26.14 15.64
N TYR A 274 5.66 25.28 16.38
CA TYR A 274 6.97 25.60 16.91
C TYR A 274 8.02 25.52 15.79
N PRO A 275 8.68 26.62 15.41
CA PRO A 275 9.33 26.68 14.11
C PRO A 275 10.82 26.34 14.15
N LEU A 276 11.35 25.89 15.29
CA LEU A 276 12.77 25.56 15.45
C LEU A 276 13.04 24.08 15.75
N ILE A 277 12.07 23.31 16.23
CA ILE A 277 12.19 21.89 16.50
C ILE A 277 10.90 21.22 16.09
N GLY A 278 11.00 20.14 15.31
CA GLY A 278 9.87 19.31 14.97
C GLY A 278 9.56 18.34 16.10
N PHE A 279 8.28 18.16 16.36
CA PHE A 279 7.76 17.22 17.34
C PHE A 279 6.70 16.36 16.69
N ALA A 280 6.68 15.07 17.02
CA ALA A 280 5.55 14.20 16.76
C ALA A 280 5.20 13.40 18.03
N TYR A 281 3.94 13.00 18.13
CA TYR A 281 3.43 12.14 19.19
C TYR A 281 3.08 10.79 18.57
N ASP A 282 3.67 9.71 19.09
CA ASP A 282 3.41 8.37 18.55
C ASP A 282 3.69 7.29 19.62
N VAL A 283 3.51 6.02 19.26
CA VAL A 283 3.78 4.83 20.06
C VAL A 283 5.25 4.77 20.51
N ASP A 284 5.50 4.30 21.74
CA ASP A 284 6.87 4.02 22.20
C ASP A 284 7.41 2.74 21.52
N LEU A 285 8.61 2.81 20.94
CA LEU A 285 9.19 1.71 20.16
C LEU A 285 9.53 0.46 21.00
N ASN A 286 9.70 0.60 22.32
CA ASN A 286 10.01 -0.51 23.22
C ASN A 286 8.80 -1.01 24.01
N ASP A 287 7.72 -0.21 24.07
CA ASP A 287 6.49 -0.52 24.80
C ASP A 287 5.28 0.09 24.10
N SER A 288 4.65 -0.68 23.21
CA SER A 288 3.52 -0.24 22.40
C SER A 288 2.27 0.17 23.20
N THR A 289 2.25 -0.07 24.52
CA THR A 289 1.19 0.37 25.43
C THR A 289 1.36 1.81 25.93
N LYS A 290 2.46 2.47 25.53
CA LYS A 290 2.79 3.85 25.86
C LYS A 290 2.99 4.69 24.62
N SER A 291 2.88 6.00 24.81
CA SER A 291 3.21 7.00 23.79
C SER A 291 4.39 7.84 24.24
N THR A 292 5.16 8.28 23.25
CA THR A 292 6.38 9.04 23.40
C THR A 292 6.38 10.26 22.48
N ILE A 293 7.30 11.20 22.75
CA ILE A 293 7.57 12.31 21.84
C ILE A 293 8.75 11.96 20.96
N TYR A 294 8.58 12.21 19.67
CA TYR A 294 9.58 12.14 18.63
C TYR A 294 10.11 13.54 18.38
N ILE A 295 11.43 13.69 18.34
CA ILE A 295 12.10 14.97 18.14
C ILE A 295 12.83 14.93 16.79
N SER A 296 12.69 15.99 16.01
CA SER A 296 13.34 16.13 14.71
C SER A 296 13.85 17.55 14.46
N PRO A 297 14.80 17.76 13.53
CA PRO A 297 15.10 19.09 13.01
C PRO A 297 13.88 19.67 12.28
N CYS A 298 13.67 20.98 12.40
CA CYS A 298 12.55 21.68 11.77
C CYS A 298 12.94 22.21 10.37
N VAL A 299 13.30 21.31 9.45
CA VAL A 299 13.50 21.63 8.03
C VAL A 299 12.62 20.68 7.22
N GLU A 300 11.84 21.23 6.31
CA GLU A 300 10.92 20.46 5.48
C GLU A 300 11.69 19.42 4.66
N GLU A 301 11.18 18.18 4.65
CA GLU A 301 11.84 17.05 4.00
C GLU A 301 11.99 17.27 2.49
N SER A 302 10.96 17.86 1.86
CA SER A 302 10.97 18.22 0.43
C SER A 302 12.13 19.17 0.11
N ILE A 303 12.45 20.11 1.01
CA ILE A 303 13.53 21.07 0.87
C ILE A 303 14.89 20.37 1.06
N ALA A 304 14.99 19.44 2.00
CA ALA A 304 16.20 18.64 2.16
C ALA A 304 16.50 17.80 0.91
N ASP A 305 15.47 17.21 0.29
CA ASP A 305 15.59 16.46 -0.95
C ASP A 305 15.93 17.37 -2.14
N MET A 306 15.37 18.59 -2.23
CA MET A 306 15.77 19.58 -3.25
C MET A 306 17.28 19.80 -3.27
N TYR A 307 17.93 19.85 -2.10
CA TYR A 307 19.39 20.04 -2.02
C TYR A 307 20.21 18.81 -2.42
N LYS A 308 19.65 17.60 -2.34
CA LYS A 308 20.30 16.40 -2.89
C LYS A 308 20.41 16.49 -4.42
N TYR A 309 19.42 17.10 -5.07
CA TYR A 309 19.35 17.24 -6.53
C TYR A 309 19.83 18.60 -7.07
N ALA A 310 20.21 19.54 -6.20
CA ALA A 310 20.71 20.87 -6.55
C ALA A 310 22.14 20.84 -7.11
N THR A 311 22.30 20.20 -8.28
CA THR A 311 23.58 19.89 -8.92
C THR A 311 24.13 21.01 -9.82
N THR A 312 23.33 22.05 -10.09
CA THR A 312 23.71 23.13 -11.02
C THR A 312 23.52 24.52 -10.40
N THR A 313 24.22 25.51 -10.94
CA THR A 313 24.07 26.93 -10.54
C THR A 313 22.64 27.41 -10.75
N ASP A 314 21.99 27.01 -11.86
CA ASP A 314 20.63 27.43 -12.20
C ASP A 314 19.59 26.92 -11.18
N VAL A 315 19.74 25.68 -10.69
CA VAL A 315 18.84 25.14 -9.65
C VAL A 315 19.04 25.89 -8.33
N ASN A 316 20.28 26.17 -7.95
CA ASN A 316 20.57 26.95 -6.74
C ASN A 316 20.04 28.39 -6.84
N GLN A 317 20.11 29.01 -8.03
CA GLN A 317 19.52 30.33 -8.25
C GLN A 317 18.00 30.30 -8.09
N LYS A 318 17.31 29.31 -8.66
CA LYS A 318 15.85 29.18 -8.53
C LYS A 318 15.39 28.94 -7.08
N ILE A 319 16.15 28.16 -6.32
CA ILE A 319 15.89 27.96 -4.88
C ILE A 319 15.99 29.30 -4.13
N MET A 320 17.01 30.10 -4.43
CA MET A 320 17.18 31.42 -3.81
C MET A 320 16.08 32.40 -4.22
N GLU A 321 15.70 32.44 -5.50
CA GLU A 321 14.58 33.25 -5.99
C GLU A 321 13.28 32.88 -5.28
N TYR A 322 13.01 31.58 -5.13
CA TYR A 322 11.88 31.09 -4.36
C TYR A 322 11.87 31.58 -2.91
N TYR A 323 13.00 31.50 -2.20
CA TYR A 323 13.06 31.99 -0.81
C TYR A 323 12.82 33.49 -0.72
N VAL A 324 13.40 34.29 -1.62
CA VAL A 324 13.18 35.74 -1.66
C VAL A 324 11.71 36.05 -1.91
N ASP A 325 11.11 35.40 -2.90
CA ASP A 325 9.69 35.52 -3.20
C ASP A 325 8.84 35.14 -1.98
N TYR A 326 9.18 34.06 -1.29
CA TYR A 326 8.40 33.56 -0.16
C TYR A 326 8.35 34.54 1.01
N PHE A 327 9.49 35.14 1.35
CA PHE A 327 9.55 36.20 2.37
C PHE A 327 8.88 37.50 1.90
N THR A 328 9.03 37.86 0.63
CA THR A 328 8.40 39.06 0.06
C THR A 328 6.87 38.93 0.02
N ASP A 329 6.36 37.77 -0.40
CA ASP A 329 4.93 37.44 -0.43
C ASP A 329 4.36 37.46 1.01
N ALA A 330 5.18 37.10 2.02
CA ALA A 330 4.84 37.22 3.44
C ALA A 330 4.95 38.65 4.02
N GLY A 331 5.25 39.66 3.19
CA GLY A 331 5.21 41.07 3.56
C GLY A 331 6.55 41.70 3.95
N GLU A 332 7.68 41.01 3.77
CA GLU A 332 9.01 41.62 3.92
C GLU A 332 9.34 42.53 2.73
N ASP A 333 10.14 43.58 2.98
CA ASP A 333 10.73 44.36 1.88
C ASP A 333 11.85 43.56 1.20
N GLU A 334 12.15 43.89 -0.06
CA GLU A 334 13.09 43.14 -0.90
C GLU A 334 14.50 42.99 -0.28
N ALA A 335 14.98 44.00 0.46
CA ALA A 335 16.31 43.95 1.06
C ALA A 335 16.34 42.98 2.26
N THR A 336 15.29 43.02 3.09
CA THR A 336 15.10 42.09 4.21
C THR A 336 14.89 40.67 3.70
N ALA A 337 14.00 40.46 2.73
CA ALA A 337 13.73 39.15 2.13
C ALA A 337 14.99 38.51 1.54
N LYS A 338 15.86 39.28 0.85
CA LYS A 338 17.15 38.79 0.34
C LYS A 338 18.11 38.39 1.46
N LYS A 339 18.14 39.15 2.56
CA LYS A 339 18.96 38.82 3.73
C LYS A 339 18.48 37.51 4.35
N ASP A 340 17.19 37.37 4.57
CA ASP A 340 16.62 36.22 5.27
C ASP A 340 16.58 34.96 4.40
N ALA A 341 16.33 35.09 3.10
CA ALA A 341 16.52 34.01 2.14
C ALA A 341 17.93 33.41 2.20
N LYS A 342 18.96 34.26 2.24
CA LYS A 342 20.35 33.81 2.34
C LYS A 342 20.64 33.13 3.68
N ASN A 343 20.11 33.68 4.76
CA ASN A 343 20.27 33.10 6.10
C ASN A 343 19.56 31.75 6.22
N TYR A 344 18.37 31.62 5.63
CA TYR A 344 17.62 30.37 5.55
C TYR A 344 18.35 29.31 4.72
N ASP A 345 18.82 29.65 3.52
CA ASP A 345 19.57 28.73 2.65
C ASP A 345 20.79 28.13 3.38
N ILE A 346 21.55 28.95 4.12
CA ILE A 346 22.72 28.49 4.87
C ILE A 346 22.35 27.40 5.87
N ILE A 347 21.29 27.61 6.67
CA ILE A 347 20.90 26.65 7.71
C ILE A 347 20.18 25.44 7.14
N ALA A 348 19.32 25.63 6.14
CA ALA A 348 18.60 24.55 5.47
C ALA A 348 19.57 23.56 4.80
N ARG A 349 20.61 24.05 4.10
CA ARG A 349 21.66 23.17 3.52
C ARG A 349 22.43 22.39 4.57
N GLN A 350 22.77 23.01 5.70
CA GLN A 350 23.51 22.35 6.78
C GLN A 350 22.69 21.23 7.41
N VAL A 351 21.39 21.45 7.62
CA VAL A 351 20.48 20.41 8.12
C VAL A 351 20.27 19.32 7.08
N ALA A 352 20.03 19.67 5.81
CA ALA A 352 19.85 18.70 4.73
C ALA A 352 21.07 17.78 4.55
N GLN A 353 22.29 18.31 4.68
CA GLN A 353 23.52 17.50 4.64
C GLN A 353 23.65 16.53 5.83
N ALA A 354 23.05 16.86 6.97
CA ALA A 354 23.06 16.00 8.16
C ALA A 354 21.93 14.95 8.15
N MET A 355 20.94 15.10 7.27
CA MET A 355 19.87 14.12 7.06
C MET A 355 20.39 12.97 6.19
N THR A 356 20.48 11.77 6.76
CA THR A 356 21.06 10.56 6.13
C THR A 356 20.05 9.75 5.30
N ARG A 357 18.94 10.36 4.87
CA ARG A 357 17.77 9.62 4.38
C ARG A 357 17.91 9.10 2.94
N ASP A 358 17.48 7.86 2.75
CA ASP A 358 17.08 7.29 1.45
C ASP A 358 15.59 7.60 1.22
N SER A 359 15.26 8.29 0.12
CA SER A 359 13.90 8.69 -0.22
C SER A 359 12.97 7.52 -0.54
N ASN A 360 13.50 6.30 -0.64
CA ASN A 360 12.74 5.09 -0.96
C ASN A 360 12.16 4.33 0.26
N ASN A 361 12.44 4.78 1.49
CA ASN A 361 11.95 4.09 2.69
C ASN A 361 10.45 4.38 2.96
N SER A 362 9.69 3.34 3.27
CA SER A 362 8.29 3.43 3.74
C SER A 362 8.19 3.99 5.17
N PHE A 363 6.97 4.33 5.62
CA PHE A 363 6.73 4.70 7.03
C PHE A 363 7.07 3.56 8.00
N ASP A 364 6.89 2.32 7.56
CA ASP A 364 7.30 1.13 8.31
C ASP A 364 8.83 1.01 8.40
N ASP A 365 9.56 1.26 7.32
CA ASP A 365 11.04 1.32 7.33
C ASP A 365 11.58 2.38 8.30
N TYR A 366 10.82 3.46 8.45
CA TYR A 366 11.14 4.56 9.34
C TYR A 366 10.98 4.15 10.81
N MET A 367 9.86 3.52 11.16
CA MET A 367 9.58 3.02 12.50
C MET A 367 10.38 1.77 12.88
N ASP A 368 10.83 0.97 11.91
CA ASP A 368 11.63 -0.25 12.11
C ASP A 368 13.14 0.05 12.34
N GLY A 369 13.49 1.30 12.67
CA GLY A 369 14.75 1.63 13.34
C GLY A 369 15.90 2.15 12.46
N LYS A 370 15.69 2.35 11.15
CA LYS A 370 16.72 2.92 10.25
C LYS A 370 16.94 4.42 10.53
N ASP A 371 15.85 5.19 10.62
CA ASP A 371 15.90 6.65 10.82
C ASP A 371 15.29 7.10 12.15
N VAL A 372 14.35 6.34 12.73
CA VAL A 372 13.83 6.58 14.08
C VAL A 372 14.62 5.78 15.11
N LYS A 373 14.95 6.41 16.25
CA LYS A 373 15.58 5.71 17.37
C LYS A 373 14.93 6.10 18.69
N GLN A 374 14.61 5.10 19.52
CA GLN A 374 14.42 5.35 20.95
C GLN A 374 15.77 5.74 21.55
N VAL A 375 15.80 6.82 22.31
CA VAL A 375 17.01 7.36 22.92
C VAL A 375 16.75 7.76 24.35
N LYS A 376 17.82 7.98 25.10
CA LYS A 376 17.69 8.71 26.36
C LYS A 376 17.56 10.20 26.10
N LEU A 377 16.61 10.87 26.76
CA LEU A 377 16.49 12.32 26.64
C LEU A 377 17.80 13.02 27.05
N SER A 378 18.46 12.54 28.11
CA SER A 378 19.75 13.04 28.57
C SER A 378 20.90 12.86 27.56
N GLU A 379 20.77 11.95 26.59
CA GLU A 379 21.73 11.79 25.51
C GLU A 379 21.58 12.89 24.47
N VAL A 380 20.35 13.15 24.02
CA VAL A 380 20.04 14.21 23.06
C VAL A 380 20.28 15.58 23.68
N GLN A 381 19.86 15.79 24.92
CA GLN A 381 19.97 17.07 25.64
C GLN A 381 21.41 17.59 25.73
N LYS A 382 22.44 16.72 25.68
CA LYS A 382 23.86 17.13 25.66
C LYS A 382 24.22 18.02 24.47
N TYR A 383 23.51 17.88 23.36
CA TYR A 383 23.74 18.66 22.15
C TYR A 383 23.01 20.01 22.17
N TYR A 384 22.01 20.17 23.03
CA TYR A 384 21.18 21.37 23.15
C TYR A 384 21.62 22.17 24.39
N LYS A 385 22.55 23.11 24.21
CA LYS A 385 23.13 23.86 25.33
C LYS A 385 22.20 24.94 25.89
N THR A 386 21.50 25.63 25.00
CA THR A 386 20.66 26.80 25.35
C THR A 386 19.21 26.38 25.61
N LEU A 387 18.73 25.38 24.89
CA LEU A 387 17.36 24.89 25.01
C LEU A 387 17.28 23.67 25.94
N ASN A 388 16.41 23.74 26.95
CA ASN A 388 15.99 22.56 27.70
C ASN A 388 14.77 21.93 27.00
N ILE A 389 14.96 20.73 26.44
CA ILE A 389 13.93 20.02 25.67
C ILE A 389 12.76 19.62 26.58
N ALA A 390 13.03 19.09 27.78
CA ALA A 390 11.97 18.71 28.72
C ALA A 390 11.12 19.91 29.13
N ASP A 391 11.74 21.07 29.40
CA ASP A 391 11.02 22.28 29.79
C ASP A 391 10.19 22.85 28.63
N LEU A 392 10.67 22.71 27.39
CA LEU A 392 9.91 23.10 26.20
C LEU A 392 8.69 22.18 26.01
N CYS A 393 8.87 20.86 26.01
CA CYS A 393 7.77 19.91 25.91
C CYS A 393 6.73 20.13 27.04
N LYS A 394 7.20 20.35 28.27
CA LYS A 394 6.34 20.64 29.42
C LYS A 394 5.53 21.92 29.24
N SER A 395 6.08 22.94 28.58
CA SER A 395 5.35 24.17 28.30
C SER A 395 4.18 23.98 27.33
N PHE A 396 4.23 22.95 26.50
CA PHE A 396 3.13 22.52 25.63
C PHE A 396 2.24 21.45 26.27
N GLY A 397 2.48 21.09 27.53
CA GLY A 397 1.69 20.10 28.28
C GLY A 397 2.20 18.66 28.21
N PHE A 398 3.33 18.40 27.56
CA PHE A 398 3.89 17.06 27.38
C PHE A 398 4.94 16.74 28.45
N ASN A 399 4.85 15.55 29.04
CA ASN A 399 5.80 15.07 30.05
C ASN A 399 6.75 14.05 29.43
N VAL A 400 7.93 14.51 29.03
CA VAL A 400 9.00 13.67 28.50
C VAL A 400 9.93 13.26 29.64
N THR A 401 10.32 11.98 29.69
CA THR A 401 11.25 11.44 30.68
C THR A 401 12.53 10.96 30.00
N ASP A 402 13.54 10.59 30.80
CA ASP A 402 14.80 10.08 30.25
C ASP A 402 14.64 8.78 29.44
N THR A 403 13.54 8.05 29.59
CA THR A 403 13.30 6.78 28.88
C THR A 403 12.18 6.85 27.85
N ASN A 404 11.44 7.95 27.79
CA ASN A 404 10.27 8.14 26.91
C ASN A 404 10.59 9.24 25.88
N CYS A 405 11.53 8.95 24.97
CA CYS A 405 11.97 9.90 23.94
C CYS A 405 12.44 9.15 22.69
N CYS A 406 11.98 9.59 21.53
CA CYS A 406 12.45 9.16 20.22
C CYS A 406 13.10 10.31 19.46
N THR A 407 14.00 10.00 18.54
CA THR A 407 14.49 10.95 17.53
C THR A 407 14.23 10.45 16.15
N ILE A 408 13.94 11.38 15.26
CA ILE A 408 13.87 11.21 13.82
C ILE A 408 15.20 11.70 13.25
N SER A 409 15.86 10.86 12.45
CA SER A 409 17.20 11.13 11.90
C SER A 409 18.16 11.56 13.01
N PHE A 410 18.55 10.62 13.88
CA PHE A 410 19.34 10.89 15.09
C PHE A 410 20.57 11.80 14.86
N GLU A 411 21.36 11.57 13.81
CA GLU A 411 22.54 12.40 13.52
C GLU A 411 22.18 13.83 13.14
N ALA A 412 21.08 14.04 12.40
CA ALA A 412 20.56 15.36 12.09
C ALA A 412 20.04 16.06 13.36
N THR A 413 19.30 15.34 14.21
CA THR A 413 18.82 15.85 15.51
C THR A 413 19.96 16.27 16.44
N LYS A 414 21.07 15.54 16.41
CA LYS A 414 22.31 15.86 17.14
C LYS A 414 23.03 17.09 16.56
N ALA A 415 23.20 17.15 15.24
CA ALA A 415 23.77 18.31 14.57
C ALA A 415 22.96 19.58 14.86
N TRP A 416 21.63 19.45 14.83
CA TRP A 416 20.68 20.53 15.08
C TRP A 416 20.88 21.21 16.44
N GLY A 417 21.11 20.45 17.51
CA GLY A 417 21.40 21.01 18.83
C GLY A 417 22.60 21.97 18.83
N SER A 418 23.63 21.69 18.01
CA SER A 418 24.81 22.56 17.85
C SER A 418 24.53 23.83 17.04
N TYR A 419 23.46 23.86 16.25
CA TYR A 419 23.08 25.03 15.43
C TYR A 419 22.23 26.03 16.23
N LEU A 420 21.64 25.62 17.36
CA LEU A 420 20.96 26.49 18.33
C LEU A 420 21.99 27.27 19.17
N ASP A 421 22.66 28.22 18.53
CA ASP A 421 23.70 29.08 19.12
C ASP A 421 23.48 30.57 18.75
N ASN A 422 23.86 31.47 19.66
CA ASN A 422 23.73 32.92 19.46
C ASN A 422 24.50 33.44 18.24
N SER A 423 25.61 32.81 17.87
CA SER A 423 26.37 33.16 16.65
C SER A 423 25.57 32.96 15.36
N ARG A 424 24.45 32.22 15.43
CA ARG A 424 23.56 31.89 14.32
C ARG A 424 22.19 32.55 14.42
N ILE A 425 22.04 33.58 15.26
CA ILE A 425 20.73 34.19 15.54
C ILE A 425 20.01 34.64 14.27
N ASP A 426 20.72 35.21 13.30
CA ASP A 426 20.15 35.65 12.02
C ASP A 426 19.62 34.47 11.18
N GLN A 427 20.34 33.34 11.15
CA GLN A 427 19.87 32.11 10.50
C GLN A 427 18.68 31.46 11.21
N LEU A 428 18.70 31.46 12.54
CA LEU A 428 17.61 30.89 13.34
C LEU A 428 16.32 31.73 13.24
N LYS A 429 16.43 33.06 13.15
CA LYS A 429 15.29 33.93 12.85
C LYS A 429 14.72 33.66 11.46
N ALA A 430 15.58 33.59 10.44
CA ALA A 430 15.14 33.30 9.07
C ALA A 430 14.45 31.94 8.98
N LEU A 431 14.99 30.90 9.62
CA LEU A 431 14.34 29.60 9.76
C LEU A 431 12.98 29.69 10.45
N ALA A 432 12.92 30.37 11.60
CA ALA A 432 11.70 30.51 12.35
C ALA A 432 10.60 31.20 11.52
N LYS A 433 10.95 32.29 10.82
CA LYS A 433 10.04 33.00 9.93
C LYS A 433 9.59 32.13 8.77
N PHE A 434 10.51 31.48 8.07
CA PHE A 434 10.19 30.58 6.96
C PHE A 434 9.19 29.49 7.39
N ASN A 435 9.44 28.83 8.51
CA ASN A 435 8.58 27.77 8.99
C ASN A 435 7.21 28.28 9.43
N ILE A 436 7.11 29.45 10.07
CA ILE A 436 5.81 30.08 10.39
C ILE A 436 5.02 30.40 9.12
N ILE A 437 5.68 30.95 8.09
CA ILE A 437 5.02 31.23 6.80
C ILE A 437 4.53 29.91 6.20
N ASN A 438 5.35 28.85 6.22
CA ASN A 438 4.98 27.54 5.70
C ASN A 438 3.78 26.91 6.41
N ILE A 439 3.81 26.87 7.73
CA ILE A 439 2.72 26.34 8.57
C ILE A 439 1.39 27.01 8.26
N TYR A 440 1.38 28.33 8.05
CA TYR A 440 0.14 29.08 7.82
C TYR A 440 -0.16 29.37 6.34
N SER A 441 0.70 28.96 5.40
CA SER A 441 0.60 29.32 3.98
C SER A 441 -0.75 28.99 3.35
N GLU A 442 -1.31 27.83 3.68
CA GLU A 442 -2.64 27.36 3.24
C GLU A 442 -3.80 28.27 3.70
N ALA A 443 -3.60 29.01 4.79
CA ALA A 443 -4.59 29.90 5.36
C ALA A 443 -4.49 31.35 4.85
N LEU A 444 -3.39 31.72 4.21
CA LEU A 444 -3.06 33.09 3.81
C LEU A 444 -3.50 33.38 2.36
N ASP A 445 -3.01 34.47 1.76
CA ASP A 445 -3.35 34.85 0.39
C ASP A 445 -2.78 33.89 -0.67
N TYR A 446 -3.25 34.09 -1.91
CA TYR A 446 -2.90 33.25 -3.05
C TYR A 446 -1.39 33.24 -3.34
N ASN A 447 -0.70 34.38 -3.22
CA ASN A 447 0.73 34.47 -3.54
C ASN A 447 1.58 33.74 -2.51
N VAL A 448 1.26 33.84 -1.22
CA VAL A 448 1.94 33.06 -0.18
C VAL A 448 1.68 31.56 -0.34
N TYR A 449 0.43 31.17 -0.61
CA TYR A 449 0.06 29.77 -0.82
C TYR A 449 0.77 29.15 -2.05
N TYR A 450 0.70 29.81 -3.20
CA TYR A 450 1.36 29.34 -4.42
C TYR A 450 2.87 29.57 -4.40
N GLY A 451 3.34 30.55 -3.62
CA GLY A 451 4.74 30.77 -3.29
C GLY A 451 5.38 29.45 -2.94
N LYS A 452 4.83 28.74 -1.93
CA LYS A 452 5.21 27.38 -1.50
C LYS A 452 5.29 26.36 -2.65
N ASN A 453 4.40 26.47 -3.62
CA ASN A 453 4.26 25.51 -4.73
C ASN A 453 4.99 25.91 -6.03
N LYS A 454 5.66 27.08 -6.09
CA LYS A 454 6.37 27.58 -7.30
C LYS A 454 7.45 26.61 -7.83
N ILE A 455 7.96 25.71 -6.99
CA ILE A 455 8.97 24.71 -7.36
C ILE A 455 8.34 23.35 -7.74
N VAL A 456 7.15 23.01 -7.21
CA VAL A 456 6.69 21.60 -7.16
C VAL A 456 5.65 21.23 -8.23
N SER A 457 4.72 22.10 -8.62
CA SER A 457 3.96 22.06 -9.90
C SER A 457 2.91 23.17 -9.94
N LYS A 458 2.37 23.47 -11.14
CA LYS A 458 1.17 24.29 -11.33
C LYS A 458 -0.08 23.41 -11.37
N ASP A 459 -0.61 23.03 -10.22
CA ASP A 459 -1.93 22.38 -10.16
C ASP A 459 -3.06 23.40 -9.85
N GLU A 460 -4.28 23.08 -10.31
CA GLU A 460 -5.46 23.94 -10.22
C GLU A 460 -5.99 24.03 -8.77
N MET A 461 -6.17 25.26 -8.26
CA MET A 461 -6.56 25.59 -6.88
C MET A 461 -7.77 24.83 -6.31
N LYS A 462 -8.67 24.31 -7.15
CA LYS A 462 -9.86 23.56 -6.70
C LYS A 462 -9.52 22.18 -6.16
N ASP A 463 -8.61 21.47 -6.82
CA ASP A 463 -8.15 20.15 -6.35
C ASP A 463 -7.36 20.32 -5.04
N ASP A 464 -6.66 21.43 -4.87
CA ASP A 464 -5.93 21.79 -3.65
C ASP A 464 -6.84 22.01 -2.43
N VAL A 465 -7.94 22.76 -2.57
CA VAL A 465 -8.86 23.03 -1.44
C VAL A 465 -9.49 21.75 -0.91
N LYS A 466 -9.85 20.82 -1.79
CA LYS A 466 -10.39 19.53 -1.37
C LYS A 466 -9.37 18.75 -0.54
N ASN A 467 -8.11 18.69 -0.99
CA ASN A 467 -7.05 18.02 -0.25
C ASN A 467 -6.81 18.66 1.12
N ILE A 468 -6.86 20.00 1.22
CA ILE A 468 -6.75 20.73 2.50
C ILE A 468 -7.91 20.35 3.43
N VAL A 469 -9.14 20.31 2.90
CA VAL A 469 -10.32 19.93 3.69
C VAL A 469 -10.23 18.47 4.14
N GLU A 470 -9.82 17.55 3.27
CA GLU A 470 -9.58 16.16 3.64
C GLU A 470 -8.47 16.02 4.70
N HIS A 471 -7.40 16.80 4.62
CA HIS A 471 -6.31 16.76 5.60
C HIS A 471 -6.78 17.21 7.00
N TYR A 472 -7.45 18.35 7.12
CA TYR A 472 -7.83 18.91 8.42
C TYR A 472 -9.20 18.47 8.94
N MET A 473 -10.11 18.06 8.05
CA MET A 473 -11.49 17.67 8.37
C MET A 473 -11.82 16.23 7.98
N GLY A 474 -10.83 15.45 7.52
CA GLY A 474 -11.00 14.08 7.03
C GLY A 474 -11.73 13.18 8.01
N ALA A 475 -11.41 13.26 9.31
CA ALA A 475 -12.07 12.43 10.30
C ALA A 475 -13.60 12.70 10.42
N TYR A 476 -14.06 13.93 10.16
CA TYR A 476 -15.51 14.21 10.09
C TYR A 476 -16.12 13.69 8.79
N LEU A 477 -15.40 13.80 7.66
CA LEU A 477 -15.84 13.23 6.38
C LEU A 477 -15.94 11.70 6.47
N ASP A 478 -14.97 11.06 7.12
CA ASP A 478 -14.92 9.62 7.35
C ASP A 478 -16.06 9.16 8.25
N GLN A 479 -16.39 9.91 9.30
CA GLN A 479 -17.57 9.68 10.12
C GLN A 479 -18.84 9.69 9.27
N ILE A 480 -19.03 10.72 8.43
CA ILE A 480 -20.20 10.84 7.55
C ILE A 480 -20.24 9.70 6.53
N TYR A 481 -19.08 9.30 5.98
CA TYR A 481 -18.97 8.15 5.08
C TYR A 481 -19.42 6.86 5.76
N CYS A 482 -18.92 6.59 6.97
CA CYS A 482 -19.31 5.41 7.75
C CYS A 482 -20.80 5.43 8.11
N GLU A 483 -21.32 6.56 8.55
CA GLU A 483 -22.76 6.75 8.86
C GLU A 483 -23.66 6.44 7.64
N LYS A 484 -23.18 6.72 6.42
CA LYS A 484 -23.93 6.54 5.17
C LYS A 484 -23.77 5.16 4.52
N TYR A 485 -22.57 4.57 4.58
CA TYR A 485 -22.22 3.41 3.76
C TYR A 485 -21.91 2.14 4.55
N LEU A 486 -21.71 2.19 5.88
CA LEU A 486 -21.56 0.98 6.68
C LEU A 486 -22.92 0.26 6.80
N PRO A 487 -23.08 -0.98 6.30
CA PRO A 487 -24.36 -1.65 6.37
C PRO A 487 -24.79 -1.89 7.82
N LYS A 488 -26.09 -1.70 8.09
CA LYS A 488 -26.64 -1.94 9.43
C LYS A 488 -26.41 -3.39 9.88
N GLY A 489 -25.83 -3.56 11.06
CA GLY A 489 -25.51 -4.86 11.64
C GLY A 489 -24.19 -5.48 11.16
N ALA A 490 -23.51 -4.87 10.17
CA ALA A 490 -22.24 -5.39 9.64
C ALA A 490 -21.16 -5.47 10.71
N LYS A 491 -21.08 -4.45 11.58
CA LYS A 491 -20.08 -4.40 12.65
C LYS A 491 -20.19 -5.62 13.57
N ASP A 492 -21.39 -5.97 14.02
CA ASP A 492 -21.61 -7.11 14.93
C ASP A 492 -21.38 -8.46 14.24
N ASP A 493 -21.92 -8.61 13.03
CA ASP A 493 -21.81 -9.83 12.21
C ASP A 493 -20.34 -10.16 11.89
N VAL A 494 -19.61 -9.20 11.32
CA VAL A 494 -18.21 -9.36 10.92
C VAL A 494 -17.28 -9.51 12.14
N THR A 495 -17.56 -8.82 13.25
CA THR A 495 -16.84 -9.04 14.51
C THR A 495 -17.05 -10.46 15.04
N SER A 496 -18.27 -11.01 14.90
CA SER A 496 -18.54 -12.40 15.29
C SER A 496 -17.75 -13.39 14.43
N ILE A 497 -17.68 -13.16 13.11
CA ILE A 497 -16.87 -13.97 12.20
C ILE A 497 -15.39 -13.93 12.61
N ALA A 498 -14.85 -12.74 12.90
CA ALA A 498 -13.47 -12.61 13.33
C ALA A 498 -13.17 -13.38 14.63
N LYS A 499 -14.05 -13.30 15.62
CA LYS A 499 -13.90 -14.06 16.88
C LYS A 499 -13.94 -15.58 16.67
N GLU A 500 -14.78 -16.05 15.74
CA GLU A 500 -14.85 -17.47 15.38
C GLU A 500 -13.58 -17.94 14.68
N VAL A 501 -13.05 -17.14 13.74
CA VAL A 501 -11.77 -17.42 13.07
C VAL A 501 -10.62 -17.46 14.08
N ILE A 502 -10.56 -16.51 15.02
CA ILE A 502 -9.59 -16.53 16.13
C ILE A 502 -9.72 -17.83 16.95
N ALA A 503 -10.95 -18.23 17.30
CA ALA A 503 -11.18 -19.46 18.05
C ALA A 503 -10.71 -20.68 17.26
N GLN A 504 -10.91 -20.70 15.95
CA GLN A 504 -10.45 -21.79 15.10
C GLN A 504 -8.92 -21.82 14.97
N TYR A 505 -8.24 -20.67 14.82
CA TYR A 505 -6.77 -20.65 14.88
C TYR A 505 -6.23 -21.18 16.22
N LYS A 506 -6.85 -20.82 17.36
CA LYS A 506 -6.48 -21.40 18.67
C LYS A 506 -6.62 -22.92 18.69
N ASN A 507 -7.71 -23.46 18.12
CA ASN A 507 -7.94 -24.90 18.02
C ASN A 507 -6.83 -25.58 17.18
N ARG A 508 -6.48 -24.98 16.04
CA ARG A 508 -5.43 -25.49 15.16
C ARG A 508 -4.05 -25.45 15.83
N ILE A 509 -3.66 -24.31 16.40
CA ILE A 509 -2.38 -24.13 17.11
C ILE A 509 -2.19 -25.17 18.22
N ASN A 510 -3.24 -25.45 19.00
CA ASN A 510 -3.17 -26.46 20.07
C ASN A 510 -2.82 -27.87 19.54
N LYS A 511 -3.22 -28.20 18.30
CA LYS A 511 -2.99 -29.49 17.65
C LYS A 511 -1.65 -29.57 16.90
N LEU A 512 -0.90 -28.48 16.76
CA LEU A 512 0.40 -28.49 16.08
C LEU A 512 1.42 -29.26 16.90
N GLU A 513 1.90 -30.39 16.39
CA GLU A 513 2.89 -31.24 17.07
C GLU A 513 4.31 -30.66 17.04
N TRP A 514 4.56 -29.74 16.11
CA TRP A 514 5.86 -29.12 15.90
C TRP A 514 6.09 -27.89 16.80
N LEU A 515 5.07 -27.42 17.52
CA LEU A 515 5.19 -26.39 18.55
C LEU A 515 5.21 -27.00 19.95
N SER A 516 6.09 -26.49 20.80
CA SER A 516 6.09 -26.75 22.24
C SER A 516 4.88 -26.11 22.94
N ASP A 517 4.54 -26.61 24.12
CA ASP A 517 3.46 -26.05 24.94
C ASP A 517 3.70 -24.58 25.32
N ALA A 518 4.98 -24.18 25.47
CA ALA A 518 5.36 -22.80 25.74
C ALA A 518 5.02 -21.88 24.54
N SER A 519 5.46 -22.25 23.34
CA SER A 519 5.21 -21.47 22.13
C SER A 519 3.72 -21.44 21.76
N LYS A 520 2.98 -22.55 21.97
CA LYS A 520 1.51 -22.57 21.84
C LYS A 520 0.84 -21.55 22.76
N LYS A 521 1.30 -21.46 24.02
CA LYS A 521 0.74 -20.53 24.99
C LYS A 521 0.95 -19.08 24.57
N GLU A 522 2.13 -18.72 24.07
CA GLU A 522 2.40 -17.35 23.59
C GLU A 522 1.61 -17.02 22.31
N ALA A 523 1.51 -17.96 21.36
CA ALA A 523 0.67 -17.79 20.17
C ALA A 523 -0.82 -17.59 20.52
N ILE A 524 -1.34 -18.38 21.46
CA ILE A 524 -2.73 -18.24 21.95
C ILE A 524 -2.90 -16.90 22.68
N LYS A 525 -1.93 -16.49 23.50
CA LYS A 525 -1.95 -15.19 24.20
C LYS A 525 -1.98 -14.03 23.20
N LYS A 526 -1.24 -14.13 22.09
CA LYS A 526 -1.30 -13.17 20.98
C LYS A 526 -2.71 -13.09 20.38
N LEU A 527 -3.33 -14.23 20.09
CA LEU A 527 -4.72 -14.29 19.61
C LEU A 527 -5.75 -13.78 20.65
N ASP A 528 -5.51 -14.00 21.94
CA ASP A 528 -6.38 -13.51 23.03
C ASP A 528 -6.37 -11.98 23.16
N ASN A 529 -5.24 -11.35 22.82
CA ASN A 529 -5.04 -9.90 22.94
C ASN A 529 -5.15 -9.15 21.61
N MET A 530 -5.51 -9.85 20.54
CA MET A 530 -5.68 -9.25 19.22
C MET A 530 -6.86 -8.27 19.23
N ILE A 531 -6.62 -7.06 18.74
CA ILE A 531 -7.65 -6.02 18.63
C ILE A 531 -8.38 -6.18 17.30
N ILE A 532 -9.71 -6.15 17.34
CA ILE A 532 -10.56 -6.30 16.16
C ILE A 532 -11.32 -5.00 15.94
N THR A 533 -11.05 -4.32 14.83
CA THR A 533 -11.75 -3.09 14.46
C THR A 533 -12.51 -3.31 13.15
N VAL A 534 -13.83 -3.16 13.19
CA VAL A 534 -14.71 -3.38 12.03
C VAL A 534 -15.49 -2.13 11.66
N GLY A 535 -15.47 -1.80 10.37
CA GLY A 535 -16.12 -0.66 9.73
C GLY A 535 -15.39 0.65 10.00
N ASN A 536 -15.36 1.03 11.27
CA ASN A 536 -14.79 2.29 11.71
C ASN A 536 -14.22 2.17 13.13
N PRO A 537 -13.20 2.97 13.46
CA PRO A 537 -12.60 2.98 14.78
C PRO A 537 -13.54 3.67 15.79
N ASP A 538 -13.20 3.56 17.07
CA ASP A 538 -13.69 4.52 18.05
C ASP A 538 -13.01 5.86 17.76
N TRP A 539 -13.79 6.79 17.21
CA TRP A 539 -13.31 8.11 16.79
C TRP A 539 -12.63 8.90 17.90
N SER A 540 -12.98 8.66 19.17
CA SER A 540 -12.36 9.33 20.31
C SER A 540 -10.90 8.95 20.53
N ASN A 541 -10.46 7.82 19.97
CA ASN A 541 -9.06 7.39 19.98
C ASN A 541 -8.27 8.03 18.82
N ILE A 542 -8.93 8.24 17.68
CA ILE A 542 -8.29 8.70 16.44
C ILE A 542 -8.08 10.21 16.46
N PHE A 543 -9.13 11.00 16.65
CA PHE A 543 -9.01 12.46 16.63
C PHE A 543 -9.78 13.09 17.78
N VAL A 544 -9.47 14.35 18.06
CA VAL A 544 -10.24 15.14 19.03
C VAL A 544 -11.15 16.10 18.30
N ASP A 545 -12.43 15.99 18.64
CA ASP A 545 -13.47 16.90 18.17
C ASP A 545 -13.11 18.34 18.57
N PHE A 546 -13.25 19.24 17.62
CA PHE A 546 -12.92 20.63 17.78
C PHE A 546 -14.03 21.51 17.21
N LYS A 547 -14.14 22.72 17.76
CA LYS A 547 -15.20 23.65 17.44
C LYS A 547 -14.65 24.87 16.74
N LEU A 548 -15.15 25.11 15.54
CA LEU A 548 -14.83 26.29 14.76
C LEU A 548 -15.96 27.33 14.87
N PRO A 549 -15.64 28.64 14.95
CA PRO A 549 -16.67 29.67 14.80
C PRO A 549 -17.25 29.62 13.39
N THR A 550 -18.51 30.00 13.21
CA THR A 550 -19.06 30.14 11.86
C THR A 550 -18.43 31.34 11.14
N LEU A 551 -18.54 31.39 9.81
CA LEU A 551 -18.07 32.53 9.01
C LEU A 551 -18.67 33.86 9.47
N GLU A 552 -19.94 33.87 9.85
CA GLU A 552 -20.64 35.07 10.33
C GLU A 552 -20.15 35.52 11.72
N ASN A 553 -19.58 34.61 12.50
CA ASN A 553 -19.10 34.84 13.87
C ASN A 553 -17.57 34.93 13.94
N GLY A 554 -16.95 35.51 12.90
CA GLY A 554 -15.50 35.79 12.86
C GLY A 554 -14.64 34.61 12.38
N GLY A 555 -15.25 33.52 11.92
CA GLY A 555 -14.56 32.42 11.26
C GLY A 555 -13.92 32.84 9.94
N ASN A 556 -12.70 32.35 9.72
CA ASN A 556 -11.96 32.49 8.48
C ASN A 556 -10.80 31.49 8.43
N SER A 557 -10.18 31.34 7.27
CA SER A 557 -9.08 30.39 7.05
C SER A 557 -8.01 30.47 8.13
N PHE A 558 -7.46 31.65 8.44
CA PHE A 558 -6.42 31.79 9.46
C PHE A 558 -6.89 31.40 10.86
N VAL A 559 -8.06 31.89 11.27
CA VAL A 559 -8.65 31.54 12.59
C VAL A 559 -8.89 30.05 12.72
N TYR A 560 -9.29 29.38 11.63
CA TYR A 560 -9.50 27.94 11.63
C TYR A 560 -8.20 27.17 11.83
N PHE A 561 -7.14 27.48 11.08
CA PHE A 561 -5.83 26.83 11.25
C PHE A 561 -5.27 27.06 12.66
N GLU A 562 -5.32 28.29 13.18
CA GLU A 562 -4.86 28.59 14.54
C GLU A 562 -5.64 27.77 15.59
N LYS A 563 -6.96 27.67 15.45
CA LYS A 563 -7.80 26.88 16.36
C LYS A 563 -7.51 25.39 16.27
N ILE A 564 -7.43 24.85 15.05
CA ILE A 564 -7.12 23.44 14.80
C ILE A 564 -5.79 23.07 15.45
N TYR A 565 -4.70 23.79 15.16
CA TYR A 565 -3.40 23.51 15.76
C TYR A 565 -3.41 23.62 17.29
N SER A 566 -4.08 24.64 17.85
CA SER A 566 -4.18 24.79 19.31
C SER A 566 -4.92 23.63 19.98
N GLN A 567 -5.99 23.14 19.36
CA GLN A 567 -6.82 22.07 19.92
C GLN A 567 -6.18 20.70 19.75
N LEU A 568 -5.50 20.46 18.61
CA LEU A 568 -4.69 19.26 18.39
C LEU A 568 -3.56 19.18 19.43
N SER A 569 -2.81 20.26 19.64
CA SER A 569 -1.72 20.31 20.64
C SER A 569 -2.24 19.97 22.05
N ALA A 570 -3.34 20.59 22.48
CA ALA A 570 -3.92 20.31 23.79
C ALA A 570 -4.43 18.86 23.91
N SER A 571 -5.03 18.34 22.85
CA SER A 571 -5.50 16.97 22.75
C SER A 571 -4.39 15.95 22.95
N GLU A 572 -3.29 16.07 22.20
CA GLU A 572 -2.16 15.14 22.28
C GLU A 572 -1.52 15.14 23.66
N ALA A 573 -1.39 16.32 24.28
CA ALA A 573 -0.91 16.44 25.65
C ALA A 573 -1.82 15.71 26.66
N GLU A 574 -3.14 15.71 26.45
CA GLU A 574 -4.07 14.91 27.25
C GLU A 574 -3.98 13.40 26.93
N LYS A 575 -3.80 13.02 25.66
CA LYS A 575 -3.61 11.62 25.26
C LYS A 575 -2.36 11.02 25.91
N MET A 576 -1.25 11.77 25.99
CA MET A 576 -0.01 11.33 26.66
C MET A 576 -0.19 10.99 28.15
N LYS A 577 -1.26 11.47 28.80
CA LYS A 577 -1.58 11.16 30.20
C LYS A 577 -2.32 9.83 30.35
N LYS A 578 -2.71 9.19 29.25
CA LYS A 578 -3.46 7.94 29.20
C LYS A 578 -2.57 6.82 28.63
N PRO A 579 -2.90 5.54 28.90
CA PRO A 579 -2.29 4.44 28.15
C PRO A 579 -2.47 4.65 26.65
N HIS A 580 -1.46 4.29 25.87
CA HIS A 580 -1.57 4.34 24.43
C HIS A 580 -2.66 3.39 23.98
N THR A 581 -3.55 3.90 23.14
CA THR A 581 -4.56 3.06 22.53
C THR A 581 -3.90 2.34 21.37
N ARG A 582 -3.73 1.02 21.48
CA ARG A 582 -3.24 0.15 20.40
C ARG A 582 -4.25 0.02 19.23
N VAL A 583 -5.21 0.94 19.11
CA VAL A 583 -6.09 1.06 17.94
C VAL A 583 -5.39 2.01 17.01
N TYR A 584 -4.62 1.43 16.10
CA TYR A 584 -3.93 2.16 15.05
C TYR A 584 -4.83 2.17 13.81
N TRP A 585 -5.03 3.36 13.26
CA TRP A 585 -5.86 3.61 12.08
C TRP A 585 -5.16 4.65 11.20
N GLU A 586 -3.85 4.45 10.95
CA GLU A 586 -3.05 5.42 10.20
C GLU A 586 -2.97 5.11 8.70
N THR A 587 -3.34 3.91 8.26
CA THR A 587 -3.01 3.42 6.91
C THR A 587 -4.20 3.20 5.99
N GLY A 588 -5.41 3.01 6.49
CA GLY A 588 -6.59 2.88 5.64
C GLY A 588 -7.59 4.00 5.84
N SER A 589 -7.80 4.73 4.75
CA SER A 589 -9.05 5.45 4.54
C SER A 589 -10.21 4.50 4.86
N VAL A 590 -11.23 4.97 5.60
CA VAL A 590 -12.46 4.18 5.81
C VAL A 590 -13.13 3.79 4.49
N THR A 591 -12.76 4.45 3.39
CA THR A 591 -13.20 4.19 2.01
C THR A 591 -12.44 3.04 1.35
N SER A 592 -11.34 2.56 1.92
CA SER A 592 -10.51 1.52 1.30
C SER A 592 -11.29 0.21 1.14
N CYS A 593 -11.21 -0.39 -0.05
CA CYS A 593 -11.61 -1.78 -0.27
C CYS A 593 -10.53 -2.73 0.23
N ASN A 594 -10.22 -2.69 1.53
CA ASN A 594 -9.14 -3.49 2.09
C ASN A 594 -9.45 -3.96 3.52
N ALA A 595 -8.61 -4.87 4.01
CA ALA A 595 -8.40 -5.17 5.42
C ALA A 595 -6.88 -5.22 5.66
N GLU A 596 -6.45 -5.12 6.92
CA GLU A 596 -5.03 -5.20 7.25
C GLU A 596 -4.81 -5.80 8.63
N TYR A 597 -3.68 -6.46 8.80
CA TYR A 597 -3.06 -6.74 10.08
C TYR A 597 -1.90 -5.79 10.37
N ILE A 598 -1.89 -5.23 11.58
CA ILE A 598 -0.82 -4.34 12.04
C ILE A 598 -0.05 -5.03 13.16
N ARG A 599 1.19 -5.44 12.87
CA ARG A 599 2.06 -6.16 13.80
C ARG A 599 2.40 -5.37 15.07
N ARG A 600 2.57 -4.04 14.99
CA ARG A 600 2.96 -3.16 16.12
C ARG A 600 1.87 -2.96 17.17
N THR A 601 0.62 -3.23 16.81
CA THR A 601 -0.53 -3.15 17.74
C THR A 601 -1.20 -4.49 17.97
N ASN A 602 -0.82 -5.52 17.22
CA ASN A 602 -1.51 -6.81 17.15
C ASN A 602 -3.01 -6.59 16.91
N SER A 603 -3.33 -5.88 15.82
CA SER A 603 -4.70 -5.52 15.47
C SER A 603 -5.05 -5.89 14.04
N ILE A 604 -6.30 -6.27 13.81
CA ILE A 604 -6.90 -6.38 12.48
C ILE A 604 -7.91 -5.25 12.26
N ASN A 605 -7.80 -4.57 11.13
CA ASN A 605 -8.70 -3.50 10.72
C ASN A 605 -9.46 -3.92 9.46
N ILE A 606 -10.80 -3.89 9.52
CA ILE A 606 -11.69 -4.17 8.39
C ILE A 606 -12.44 -2.88 8.07
N TYR A 607 -12.15 -2.26 6.92
CA TYR A 607 -12.66 -0.92 6.58
C TYR A 607 -14.12 -0.91 6.18
N THR A 608 -14.81 0.23 6.32
CA THR A 608 -16.20 0.36 5.81
C THR A 608 -16.26 0.10 4.30
N GLY A 609 -15.24 0.53 3.56
CA GLY A 609 -15.16 0.40 2.11
C GLY A 609 -15.21 -1.03 1.58
N ILE A 610 -14.69 -2.03 2.31
CA ILE A 610 -14.74 -3.44 1.90
C ILE A 610 -16.08 -4.12 2.22
N LEU A 611 -16.87 -3.56 3.14
CA LEU A 611 -18.11 -4.16 3.66
C LEU A 611 -19.32 -3.94 2.72
N GLN A 612 -19.17 -4.33 1.46
CA GLN A 612 -20.21 -4.24 0.44
C GLN A 612 -20.06 -5.32 -0.63
N GLU A 613 -21.09 -5.49 -1.45
CA GLU A 613 -21.10 -6.50 -2.50
C GLU A 613 -20.04 -6.23 -3.59
N PRO A 614 -19.41 -7.28 -4.15
CA PRO A 614 -19.67 -8.70 -3.87
C PRO A 614 -18.88 -9.31 -2.71
N ILE A 615 -18.08 -8.54 -1.95
CA ILE A 615 -17.25 -9.08 -0.86
C ILE A 615 -18.08 -9.35 0.41
N TYR A 616 -19.04 -8.49 0.73
CA TYR A 616 -19.88 -8.65 1.91
C TYR A 616 -21.31 -8.16 1.68
N SER A 617 -22.27 -8.93 2.19
CA SER A 617 -23.64 -8.49 2.37
C SER A 617 -24.19 -9.11 3.64
N PRO A 618 -24.95 -8.37 4.48
CA PRO A 618 -25.65 -8.97 5.61
C PRO A 618 -26.57 -10.13 5.20
N LEU A 619 -27.04 -10.13 3.94
CA LEU A 619 -27.95 -11.11 3.36
C LEU A 619 -27.27 -12.36 2.80
N TYR A 620 -25.93 -12.40 2.73
CA TYR A 620 -25.23 -13.59 2.26
C TYR A 620 -25.41 -14.78 3.21
N SER A 621 -25.43 -15.99 2.63
CA SER A 621 -25.39 -17.23 3.42
C SER A 621 -24.10 -17.31 4.24
N ARG A 622 -24.08 -18.19 5.24
CA ARG A 622 -22.89 -18.36 6.08
C ARG A 622 -21.67 -18.76 5.25
N GLU A 623 -21.86 -19.66 4.29
CA GLU A 623 -20.85 -20.19 3.38
C GLU A 623 -20.27 -19.09 2.49
N LYS A 624 -21.12 -18.23 1.90
CA LYS A 624 -20.65 -17.09 1.12
C LYS A 624 -19.86 -16.11 1.97
N LYS A 625 -20.32 -15.81 3.19
CA LYS A 625 -19.56 -14.95 4.12
C LYS A 625 -18.21 -15.56 4.48
N LEU A 626 -18.14 -16.88 4.69
CA LEU A 626 -16.88 -17.57 5.00
C LEU A 626 -15.90 -17.58 3.82
N GLY A 627 -16.39 -17.74 2.59
CA GLY A 627 -15.52 -17.76 1.40
C GLY A 627 -15.05 -16.38 0.94
N SER A 628 -15.74 -15.31 1.35
CA SER A 628 -15.39 -13.92 1.02
C SER A 628 -14.78 -13.21 2.24
N ILE A 629 -15.55 -12.41 2.98
CA ILE A 629 -15.04 -11.62 4.10
C ILE A 629 -14.40 -12.46 5.22
N GLY A 630 -14.91 -13.68 5.46
CA GLY A 630 -14.37 -14.60 6.46
C GLY A 630 -12.98 -15.12 6.10
N TYR A 631 -12.75 -15.39 4.82
CA TYR A 631 -11.44 -15.73 4.29
C TYR A 631 -10.46 -14.56 4.47
N ILE A 632 -10.87 -13.35 4.09
CA ILE A 632 -10.04 -12.14 4.23
C ILE A 632 -9.68 -11.90 5.71
N ILE A 633 -10.63 -12.06 6.63
CA ILE A 633 -10.32 -11.95 8.06
C ILE A 633 -9.34 -13.03 8.52
N ALA A 634 -9.48 -14.26 8.04
CA ALA A 634 -8.54 -15.32 8.36
C ALA A 634 -7.14 -15.07 7.78
N HIS A 635 -7.06 -14.44 6.60
CA HIS A 635 -5.82 -13.96 5.99
C HIS A 635 -5.12 -12.95 6.90
N GLU A 636 -5.82 -11.89 7.30
CA GLU A 636 -5.25 -10.88 8.20
C GLU A 636 -4.81 -11.48 9.54
N ILE A 637 -5.61 -12.37 10.13
CA ILE A 637 -5.21 -13.04 11.38
C ILE A 637 -3.97 -13.91 11.18
N SER A 638 -3.79 -14.50 9.99
CA SER A 638 -2.62 -15.31 9.68
C SER A 638 -1.33 -14.50 9.64
N HIS A 639 -1.37 -13.22 9.25
CA HIS A 639 -0.20 -12.34 9.27
C HIS A 639 0.37 -12.16 10.69
N ALA A 640 -0.42 -12.39 11.74
CA ALA A 640 0.11 -12.45 13.10
C ALA A 640 1.14 -13.58 13.32
N PHE A 641 1.20 -14.56 12.41
CA PHE A 641 2.02 -15.76 12.48
C PHE A 641 2.87 -15.99 11.22
N ASP A 642 2.94 -15.04 10.29
CA ASP A 642 3.87 -15.15 9.15
C ASP A 642 5.31 -14.74 9.54
N ALA A 643 6.23 -14.71 8.57
CA ALA A 643 7.63 -14.36 8.84
C ALA A 643 7.83 -12.92 9.35
N SER A 644 6.88 -12.02 9.10
CA SER A 644 6.94 -10.60 9.49
C SER A 644 6.27 -10.35 10.85
N GLY A 645 5.11 -10.96 11.10
CA GLY A 645 4.31 -10.68 12.26
C GLY A 645 4.68 -11.52 13.46
N ALA A 646 5.24 -12.70 13.26
CA ALA A 646 5.42 -13.64 14.34
C ALA A 646 6.62 -13.35 15.26
N ASP A 647 7.52 -12.47 14.85
CA ASP A 647 8.56 -11.91 15.74
C ASP A 647 7.98 -10.92 16.78
N TYR A 648 6.67 -10.62 16.71
CA TYR A 648 6.01 -9.69 17.61
C TYR A 648 5.17 -10.41 18.68
N ASP A 649 5.23 -9.92 19.92
CA ASP A 649 4.44 -10.40 21.06
C ASP A 649 2.97 -9.97 21.00
N GLU A 650 2.19 -10.31 22.03
CA GLU A 650 0.75 -9.99 22.09
C GLU A 650 0.43 -8.49 22.14
N ASN A 651 1.42 -7.67 22.47
CA ASN A 651 1.30 -6.23 22.52
C ASN A 651 1.80 -5.57 21.23
N GLY A 652 2.52 -6.31 20.38
CA GLY A 652 3.16 -5.76 19.19
C GLY A 652 4.57 -5.21 19.44
N ASN A 653 5.27 -5.74 20.45
CA ASN A 653 6.72 -5.49 20.59
C ASN A 653 7.49 -6.59 19.85
N ASN A 654 8.60 -6.25 19.19
CA ASN A 654 9.50 -7.21 18.56
C ASN A 654 10.22 -8.07 19.63
N LYS A 655 9.60 -9.21 19.97
CA LYS A 655 10.03 -10.19 20.96
C LYS A 655 9.62 -11.58 20.48
N PRO A 656 10.48 -12.26 19.69
CA PRO A 656 10.22 -13.61 19.22
C PRO A 656 9.95 -14.56 20.40
N TRP A 657 8.93 -15.42 20.26
CA TRP A 657 8.41 -16.28 21.34
C TRP A 657 8.62 -17.78 21.10
N TRP A 658 9.12 -18.15 19.94
CA TRP A 658 9.47 -19.52 19.55
C TRP A 658 10.98 -19.79 19.67
N ASN A 659 11.33 -21.07 19.76
CA ASN A 659 12.73 -21.52 19.79
C ASN A 659 13.29 -21.79 18.38
N ASP A 660 14.62 -21.90 18.28
CA ASP A 660 15.33 -22.08 17.00
C ASP A 660 14.83 -23.28 16.17
N LYS A 661 14.43 -24.39 16.81
CA LYS A 661 13.97 -25.59 16.10
C LYS A 661 12.56 -25.42 15.54
N GLU A 662 11.70 -24.72 16.28
CA GLU A 662 10.36 -24.34 15.82
C GLU A 662 10.45 -23.37 14.65
N LYS A 663 11.37 -22.39 14.72
CA LYS A 663 11.65 -21.46 13.63
C LYS A 663 12.15 -22.18 12.37
N GLU A 664 13.13 -23.08 12.50
CA GLU A 664 13.60 -23.90 11.38
C GLU A 664 12.46 -24.72 10.75
N THR A 665 11.57 -25.30 11.57
CA THR A 665 10.42 -26.08 11.07
C THR A 665 9.39 -25.19 10.36
N PHE A 666 9.20 -23.96 10.83
CA PHE A 666 8.36 -22.98 10.16
C PHE A 666 8.96 -22.57 8.80
N ASP A 667 10.26 -22.29 8.76
CA ASP A 667 10.98 -21.93 7.53
C ASP A 667 10.89 -23.06 6.48
N ASP A 668 11.03 -24.33 6.89
CA ASP A 668 10.85 -25.50 6.02
C ASP A 668 9.44 -25.57 5.41
N LYS A 669 8.41 -25.17 6.19
CA LYS A 669 7.01 -25.12 5.71
C LYS A 669 6.81 -24.00 4.72
N CYS A 670 7.37 -22.82 4.98
CA CYS A 670 7.31 -21.69 4.06
C CYS A 670 8.06 -21.99 2.76
N ASP A 671 9.20 -22.70 2.81
CA ASP A 671 9.88 -23.23 1.62
C ASP A 671 9.01 -24.21 0.81
N GLY A 672 8.12 -24.94 1.47
CA GLY A 672 7.07 -25.73 0.82
C GLY A 672 6.07 -24.87 0.05
N VAL A 673 5.64 -23.75 0.63
CA VAL A 673 4.78 -22.75 -0.05
C VAL A 673 5.52 -22.14 -1.24
N VAL A 674 6.78 -21.74 -1.07
CA VAL A 674 7.61 -21.22 -2.17
C VAL A 674 7.59 -22.19 -3.34
N LYS A 675 7.88 -23.48 -3.11
CA LYS A 675 7.87 -24.52 -4.16
C LYS A 675 6.49 -24.73 -4.79
N LEU A 676 5.41 -24.51 -4.05
CA LEU A 676 4.05 -24.64 -4.59
C LEU A 676 3.76 -23.56 -5.63
N TYR A 677 4.25 -22.33 -5.43
CA TYR A 677 3.96 -21.16 -6.28
C TYR A 677 5.04 -20.85 -7.32
N ASP A 678 6.30 -21.19 -7.04
CA ASP A 678 7.44 -20.79 -7.88
C ASP A 678 7.32 -21.35 -9.30
N GLY A 679 7.47 -20.48 -10.29
CA GLY A 679 7.40 -20.86 -11.70
C GLY A 679 5.98 -21.12 -12.21
N LYS A 680 4.91 -20.85 -11.44
CA LYS A 680 3.54 -20.95 -11.97
C LYS A 680 3.28 -19.88 -13.05
N PRO A 681 2.73 -20.25 -14.22
CA PRO A 681 2.50 -19.31 -15.31
C PRO A 681 1.31 -18.39 -15.02
N LEU A 682 1.58 -17.10 -14.88
CA LEU A 682 0.58 -16.04 -14.80
C LEU A 682 0.01 -15.72 -16.19
N LEU A 683 0.88 -15.65 -17.18
CA LEU A 683 0.57 -15.55 -18.61
C LEU A 683 1.62 -16.36 -19.39
N THR A 684 1.47 -16.42 -20.71
CA THR A 684 2.53 -16.96 -21.57
C THR A 684 3.83 -16.17 -21.35
N ASP A 685 4.90 -16.89 -20.97
CA ASP A 685 6.22 -16.37 -20.62
C ASP A 685 6.29 -15.40 -19.43
N LEU A 686 5.28 -15.37 -18.55
CA LEU A 686 5.32 -14.64 -17.29
C LEU A 686 5.02 -15.56 -16.13
N TYR A 687 5.91 -15.59 -15.15
CA TYR A 687 5.91 -16.57 -14.07
C TYR A 687 5.87 -15.90 -12.70
N THR A 688 5.18 -16.55 -11.77
CA THR A 688 5.11 -16.13 -10.37
C THR A 688 6.41 -16.50 -9.66
N SER A 689 6.96 -15.58 -8.86
CA SER A 689 8.05 -15.90 -7.92
C SER A 689 7.46 -16.37 -6.60
N GLY A 690 7.73 -17.62 -6.24
CA GLY A 690 7.23 -18.19 -4.98
C GLY A 690 7.88 -17.55 -3.76
N ARG A 691 9.17 -17.16 -3.87
CA ARG A 691 9.90 -16.51 -2.78
C ARG A 691 9.43 -15.08 -2.54
N LYS A 692 9.19 -14.31 -3.60
CA LYS A 692 8.71 -12.94 -3.47
C LYS A 692 7.33 -12.88 -2.82
N THR A 693 6.48 -13.85 -3.15
CA THR A 693 5.08 -13.88 -2.70
C THR A 693 4.85 -14.73 -1.45
N GLU A 694 5.92 -15.15 -0.78
CA GLU A 694 5.89 -16.16 0.27
C GLU A 694 4.99 -15.78 1.46
N ASN A 695 5.12 -14.57 2.01
CA ASN A 695 4.34 -14.13 3.17
C ASN A 695 2.84 -14.16 2.90
N GLU A 696 2.41 -13.56 1.79
CA GLU A 696 1.01 -13.54 1.37
C GLU A 696 0.47 -14.95 1.08
N ASN A 697 1.27 -15.79 0.41
CA ASN A 697 0.87 -17.16 0.10
C ASN A 697 0.75 -18.04 1.37
N VAL A 698 1.61 -17.82 2.37
CA VAL A 698 1.51 -18.48 3.70
C VAL A 698 0.22 -18.07 4.39
N ALA A 699 -0.13 -16.79 4.34
CA ALA A 699 -1.38 -16.26 4.89
C ALA A 699 -2.61 -16.85 4.17
N ASP A 700 -2.61 -16.85 2.83
CA ASP A 700 -3.69 -17.38 2.00
C ASP A 700 -3.99 -18.87 2.27
N ILE A 701 -2.95 -19.70 2.30
CA ILE A 701 -3.08 -21.15 2.55
C ILE A 701 -3.59 -21.40 3.98
N SER A 702 -3.07 -20.66 4.95
CA SER A 702 -3.48 -20.81 6.35
C SER A 702 -4.92 -20.35 6.56
N ALA A 703 -5.30 -19.23 5.94
CA ALA A 703 -6.63 -18.66 5.97
C ALA A 703 -7.67 -19.62 5.41
N MET A 704 -7.44 -20.13 4.20
CA MET A 704 -8.35 -21.07 3.55
C MET A 704 -8.54 -22.34 4.40
N ARG A 705 -7.45 -22.88 4.96
CA ARG A 705 -7.55 -24.05 5.84
C ARG A 705 -8.38 -23.75 7.09
N CYS A 706 -8.21 -22.58 7.69
CA CYS A 706 -8.97 -22.13 8.86
C CYS A 706 -10.47 -22.02 8.55
N VAL A 707 -10.86 -21.35 7.46
CA VAL A 707 -12.28 -21.19 7.11
C VAL A 707 -12.93 -22.48 6.60
N ILE A 708 -12.18 -23.39 5.96
CA ILE A 708 -12.70 -24.72 5.62
C ILE A 708 -12.97 -25.54 6.88
N ASP A 709 -12.12 -25.46 7.92
CA ASP A 709 -12.42 -26.16 9.17
C ASP A 709 -13.71 -25.65 9.82
N ILE A 710 -14.02 -24.36 9.71
CA ILE A 710 -15.30 -23.80 10.15
C ILE A 710 -16.44 -24.35 9.28
N MET A 711 -16.27 -24.35 7.95
CA MET A 711 -17.24 -24.94 7.01
C MET A 711 -17.56 -26.41 7.35
N ASN A 712 -16.56 -27.19 7.74
CA ASN A 712 -16.72 -28.60 8.11
C ASN A 712 -17.63 -28.81 9.35
N THR A 713 -17.93 -27.75 10.11
CA THR A 713 -18.87 -27.80 11.25
C THR A 713 -20.32 -27.51 10.87
N ILE A 714 -20.56 -27.01 9.65
CA ILE A 714 -21.88 -26.66 9.16
C ILE A 714 -22.54 -27.93 8.61
N GLU A 715 -23.73 -28.25 9.12
CA GLU A 715 -24.50 -29.38 8.63
C GLU A 715 -24.95 -29.15 7.18
N ASN A 716 -24.64 -30.07 6.27
CA ASN A 716 -24.93 -29.97 4.83
C ASN A 716 -24.40 -28.69 4.17
N ALA A 717 -23.18 -28.28 4.52
CA ALA A 717 -22.55 -27.06 4.02
C ALA A 717 -22.49 -27.00 2.47
N ASP A 718 -22.83 -25.83 1.91
CA ASP A 718 -22.69 -25.56 0.47
C ASP A 718 -21.28 -25.07 0.12
N TYR A 719 -20.36 -26.02 -0.10
CA TYR A 719 -18.99 -25.72 -0.52
C TYR A 719 -18.90 -25.03 -1.89
N LYS A 720 -19.89 -25.20 -2.78
CA LYS A 720 -19.86 -24.52 -4.08
C LYS A 720 -20.03 -23.02 -3.90
N SER A 721 -21.02 -22.61 -3.11
CA SER A 721 -21.22 -21.20 -2.76
C SER A 721 -19.99 -20.60 -2.05
N PHE A 722 -19.35 -21.37 -1.16
CA PHE A 722 -18.12 -20.97 -0.48
C PHE A 722 -16.97 -20.71 -1.48
N PHE A 723 -16.59 -21.71 -2.29
CA PHE A 723 -15.47 -21.59 -3.22
C PHE A 723 -15.72 -20.57 -4.34
N ASN A 724 -16.95 -20.45 -4.84
CA ASN A 724 -17.31 -19.42 -5.82
C ASN A 724 -17.16 -18.01 -5.22
N SER A 725 -17.63 -17.79 -3.97
CA SER A 725 -17.50 -16.47 -3.33
C SER A 725 -16.03 -16.06 -3.11
N PHE A 726 -15.14 -17.02 -2.82
CA PHE A 726 -13.70 -16.77 -2.79
C PHE A 726 -13.18 -16.34 -4.15
N ALA A 727 -13.40 -17.15 -5.19
CA ALA A 727 -12.90 -16.84 -6.53
C ALA A 727 -13.42 -15.51 -7.08
N SER A 728 -14.70 -15.20 -6.86
CA SER A 728 -15.30 -13.95 -7.34
C SER A 728 -14.86 -12.71 -6.57
N SER A 729 -14.45 -12.84 -5.30
CA SER A 729 -13.92 -11.71 -4.52
C SER A 729 -12.57 -11.20 -5.09
N PHE A 730 -11.82 -12.07 -5.76
CA PHE A 730 -10.53 -11.77 -6.39
C PHE A 730 -10.60 -11.66 -7.91
N ALA A 731 -11.81 -11.56 -8.50
CA ALA A 731 -11.97 -11.43 -9.94
C ALA A 731 -11.33 -10.12 -10.44
N GLY A 732 -10.44 -10.24 -11.41
CA GLY A 732 -9.64 -9.14 -11.93
C GLY A 732 -8.67 -9.53 -13.04
N GLY A 733 -8.13 -8.51 -13.68
CA GLY A 733 -7.10 -8.66 -14.69
C GLY A 733 -6.41 -7.33 -14.97
N ALA A 734 -5.26 -7.42 -15.60
CA ALA A 734 -4.41 -6.28 -15.90
C ALA A 734 -3.80 -6.38 -17.29
N THR A 735 -3.25 -5.28 -17.80
CA THR A 735 -2.43 -5.33 -19.00
C THR A 735 -1.15 -6.12 -18.72
N ARG A 736 -0.58 -6.71 -19.76
CA ARG A 736 0.66 -7.47 -19.61
C ARG A 736 1.78 -6.65 -18.97
N LYS A 737 1.97 -5.41 -19.43
CA LYS A 737 3.01 -4.51 -18.94
C LYS A 737 2.86 -4.24 -17.44
N TYR A 738 1.63 -4.08 -16.97
CA TYR A 738 1.38 -3.92 -15.54
C TYR A 738 1.66 -5.19 -14.75
N LEU A 739 1.34 -6.37 -15.30
CA LEU A 739 1.71 -7.64 -14.67
C LEU A 739 3.23 -7.83 -14.58
N GLU A 740 3.98 -7.39 -15.59
CA GLU A 740 5.46 -7.38 -15.53
C GLU A 740 5.99 -6.50 -14.40
N TYR A 741 5.33 -5.35 -14.16
CA TYR A 741 5.61 -4.49 -13.01
C TYR A 741 5.21 -5.14 -11.67
N LEU A 742 4.02 -5.74 -11.56
CA LEU A 742 3.58 -6.41 -10.33
C LEU A 742 4.52 -7.56 -9.96
N ILE A 743 5.03 -8.32 -10.94
CA ILE A 743 6.01 -9.38 -10.68
C ILE A 743 7.28 -8.81 -10.01
N SER A 744 7.69 -7.56 -10.29
CA SER A 744 8.86 -6.93 -9.65
C SER A 744 8.54 -6.21 -8.34
N GLU A 745 7.33 -5.64 -8.18
CA GLU A 745 6.98 -4.81 -7.01
C GLU A 745 5.97 -5.42 -6.01
N ASP A 746 4.99 -6.19 -6.46
CA ASP A 746 3.91 -6.73 -5.61
C ASP A 746 4.30 -8.04 -4.89
N GLU A 747 3.99 -8.14 -3.60
CA GLU A 747 4.22 -9.33 -2.77
C GLU A 747 3.05 -10.34 -2.85
N HIS A 748 1.95 -10.00 -3.54
CA HIS A 748 0.83 -10.92 -3.71
C HIS A 748 0.98 -11.77 -4.98
N ALA A 749 0.63 -13.05 -4.90
CA ALA A 749 0.36 -13.82 -6.11
C ALA A 749 -0.83 -13.20 -6.86
N ASN A 750 -0.71 -13.01 -8.18
CA ASN A 750 -1.72 -12.24 -8.91
C ASN A 750 -2.92 -13.10 -9.37
N TYR A 751 -4.12 -12.55 -9.16
CA TYR A 751 -5.40 -13.01 -9.72
C TYR A 751 -5.63 -14.53 -9.66
N GLY A 752 -5.70 -15.19 -10.82
CA GLY A 752 -6.00 -16.61 -10.93
C GLY A 752 -4.93 -17.52 -10.34
N VAL A 753 -3.66 -17.08 -10.27
CA VAL A 753 -2.62 -17.89 -9.62
C VAL A 753 -2.90 -18.02 -8.13
N ARG A 754 -3.27 -16.91 -7.46
CA ARG A 754 -3.69 -16.91 -6.04
C ARG A 754 -4.86 -17.86 -5.82
N VAL A 755 -5.96 -17.64 -6.53
CA VAL A 755 -7.19 -18.42 -6.36
C VAL A 755 -6.97 -19.90 -6.64
N ASN A 756 -6.43 -20.25 -7.81
CA ASN A 756 -6.32 -21.65 -8.21
C ASN A 756 -5.31 -22.42 -7.35
N THR A 757 -4.19 -21.79 -6.99
CA THR A 757 -3.18 -22.44 -6.15
C THR A 757 -3.71 -22.72 -4.75
N VAL A 758 -4.39 -21.75 -4.13
CA VAL A 758 -5.04 -21.95 -2.83
C VAL A 758 -6.06 -23.08 -2.88
N LEU A 759 -6.99 -23.06 -3.85
CA LEU A 759 -8.06 -24.07 -3.90
C LEU A 759 -7.54 -25.47 -4.20
N SER A 760 -6.58 -25.61 -5.11
CA SER A 760 -5.96 -26.90 -5.45
C SER A 760 -5.19 -27.53 -4.29
N ASN A 761 -4.93 -26.80 -3.21
CA ASN A 761 -4.25 -27.31 -2.02
C ASN A 761 -5.14 -28.17 -1.11
N PHE A 762 -6.48 -28.06 -1.18
CA PHE A 762 -7.38 -28.64 -0.17
C PHE A 762 -8.29 -29.74 -0.72
N GLN A 763 -8.36 -30.87 -0.01
CA GLN A 763 -9.15 -32.04 -0.42
C GLN A 763 -10.64 -31.71 -0.62
N GLU A 764 -11.21 -30.82 0.19
CA GLU A 764 -12.61 -30.41 0.10
C GLU A 764 -12.96 -29.81 -1.27
N PHE A 765 -12.00 -29.18 -1.95
CA PHE A 765 -12.17 -28.70 -3.33
C PHE A 765 -12.29 -29.86 -4.32
N TYR A 766 -11.47 -30.91 -4.16
CA TYR A 766 -11.51 -32.11 -4.99
C TYR A 766 -12.82 -32.87 -4.80
N ASP A 767 -13.29 -33.00 -3.55
CA ASP A 767 -14.53 -33.69 -3.23
C ASP A 767 -15.75 -32.95 -3.79
N THR A 768 -15.71 -31.61 -3.78
CA THR A 768 -16.81 -30.75 -4.28
C THR A 768 -16.95 -30.81 -5.79
N TYR A 769 -15.83 -30.83 -6.52
CA TYR A 769 -15.81 -30.71 -7.99
C TYR A 769 -15.42 -32.00 -8.72
N GLY A 770 -15.08 -33.06 -7.98
CA GLY A 770 -14.62 -34.33 -8.54
C GLY A 770 -13.34 -34.19 -9.34
N ILE A 771 -12.34 -33.49 -8.78
CA ILE A 771 -11.02 -33.31 -9.40
C ILE A 771 -10.22 -34.61 -9.26
N SER A 772 -9.57 -35.02 -10.35
CA SER A 772 -8.78 -36.24 -10.50
C SER A 772 -7.39 -35.93 -11.03
N GLU A 773 -6.49 -36.92 -11.04
CA GLU A 773 -5.12 -36.77 -11.56
C GLU A 773 -5.02 -36.40 -13.05
N ASN A 774 -6.14 -36.44 -13.78
CA ASN A 774 -6.19 -36.06 -15.19
C ASN A 774 -6.57 -34.59 -15.42
N ASP A 775 -6.97 -33.88 -14.36
CA ASP A 775 -7.44 -32.49 -14.41
C ASP A 775 -6.30 -31.51 -14.12
N ALA A 776 -6.25 -30.35 -14.77
CA ALA A 776 -5.14 -29.41 -14.61
C ALA A 776 -5.08 -28.74 -13.22
N MET A 777 -6.20 -28.70 -12.48
CA MET A 777 -6.25 -28.23 -11.09
C MET A 777 -5.71 -29.25 -10.06
N TYR A 778 -5.22 -30.41 -10.50
CA TYR A 778 -4.73 -31.45 -9.61
C TYR A 778 -3.32 -31.18 -9.07
N VAL A 779 -3.21 -31.16 -7.74
CA VAL A 779 -1.96 -31.22 -6.99
C VAL A 779 -1.91 -32.53 -6.23
N LYS A 780 -0.80 -33.27 -6.38
CA LYS A 780 -0.58 -34.53 -5.67
C LYS A 780 -0.72 -34.35 -4.16
N PRO A 781 -1.34 -35.29 -3.41
CA PRO A 781 -1.55 -35.15 -1.97
C PRO A 781 -0.28 -34.81 -1.18
N GLU A 782 0.87 -35.39 -1.53
CA GLU A 782 2.16 -35.15 -0.87
C GLU A 782 2.75 -33.75 -1.11
N ASN A 783 2.25 -33.02 -2.11
CA ASN A 783 2.68 -31.66 -2.44
C ASN A 783 1.73 -30.59 -1.88
N ARG A 784 0.64 -30.99 -1.22
CA ARG A 784 -0.31 -30.07 -0.58
C ARG A 784 0.25 -29.62 0.77
N ILE A 785 0.26 -28.32 0.99
CA ILE A 785 0.94 -27.66 2.12
C ILE A 785 -0.05 -27.44 3.28
N THR A 786 0.46 -27.57 4.51
CA THR A 786 -0.25 -27.19 5.74
C THR A 786 0.72 -26.58 6.74
N ILE A 787 0.34 -25.42 7.28
CA ILE A 787 1.20 -24.56 8.11
C ILE A 787 0.58 -24.38 9.50
N TRP A 788 -0.32 -23.39 9.63
CA TRP A 788 -1.06 -23.02 10.84
C TRP A 788 -2.33 -23.82 11.04
#